data_AF-A0AAV7W6J9-F1
#
_entry.id   AF-A0AAV7W6J9-F1
#
_cell.length_a   1.000
_cell.length_b   1.000
_cell.length_c   1.000
_cell.angle_alpha   90.00
_cell.angle_beta   90.00
_cell.angle_gamma   90.00
#
_symmetry.space_group_name_H-M   'P 1'
#
loop_
_entity.id
_entity.type
_entity.pdbx_description
1 polymer ?
#
loop_
_entity_poly.entity_id
_entity_poly.type
_entity_poly.pdbx_seq_one_letter_code
_entity_poly.pdbx_strand_id
1 'polypeptide(L)'
;MATLVSSLLMLCLLSQSSCRGFRSPLSVFKRYNENSRYLSNECLDAPEQIISSDSPEFSLDIRMPGVTPLESDTYFCKSYRLPVDEEAYVVDFKPHANMNTAHHMLLFGCNMPSSSEDYWNCDLGTCTDKSNVLYAWAKNAPPTKLPEGVGFKVGGASGSKYFVLQVHYGDVSSFKDNHKDCTGVTIQLTMEKQPMVAGIYLMMSVNTVIPPGKKVTNSDIACAYKRHPMYPFAYRVHTHHLGKVVSGYRIRDGEWTLIGRQSPQLPQAFYPVAHHLDVSSGDTLAARCVFSGEGRTAETHIGDTSVDEMCNFYIMYYMEATHATSYMTCVQDGRAELFRNIPQEANVPIPVDSTMMMSHEHHHHEAMKDPVKNSFALQQPKREQEEVLDQDFHLEEVIDWPGVNLKLGQVSGLALDPKNNLVIFHRGDHVWNGNSFDRTFVYQMRGIGPIEQSTILVVDPSSSTVLHSTGKNMFYLPHGLTVDKDGNYWVTDVALHQVFKLGAQGGDSPLLVLGKAFQPGSDKSHFCQPTDVAVDPATGNFYVSDGYCNSRIMQFSPLGKFILQWGEESSSPAAKAGQFSIPHSLALLPDLRQLCVADRENGRIQCFRLETGDFVKEIKHKAFGSEVFAVSYVPGGLLYAVNGMHYMTDTAPVQGFLMNFSSGEIIDTFLPVRKSFDMPHDVVASEDGTVYVGDAHAKTVWKFAPTEKAEHRSVKKAGIEVQEITETEVFETGVRNQPKLTEVVAKAQKQQEKQKTAEQTESRVSFVLITTLLIIPVVVLIAIAIFIKWRKVKVYGGDSEHKHESSSGGLLGRLRGKGSGGLNLGNFFASHKGYSRKGFDRLSTEGSDQEKDEDDGTDSEEEYSAPPPPPLPPSAASSS
;
A
#
# COMPACT_ATOMS: atom_id res chain seq x y z
N MET A 1 36.65 -57.17 -55.40
CA MET A 1 36.81 -57.26 -53.93
C MET A 1 36.30 -55.98 -53.25
N ALA A 2 35.11 -55.38 -53.42
CA ALA A 2 33.81 -55.72 -54.01
C ALA A 2 33.30 -57.11 -53.62
N THR A 3 32.80 -57.23 -52.37
CA THR A 3 31.55 -57.93 -51.94
C THR A 3 31.44 -58.15 -50.41
N LEU A 4 32.37 -57.71 -49.56
CA LEU A 4 32.21 -57.85 -48.10
C LEU A 4 32.01 -56.53 -47.31
N VAL A 5 32.01 -55.39 -48.01
CA VAL A 5 31.74 -54.06 -47.40
C VAL A 5 30.25 -53.68 -47.48
N SER A 6 29.38 -54.59 -47.97
CA SER A 6 27.97 -54.30 -48.24
C SER A 6 26.95 -55.06 -47.36
N SER A 7 27.40 -55.83 -46.36
CA SER A 7 26.50 -56.65 -45.52
C SER A 7 26.50 -56.33 -44.02
N LEU A 8 27.40 -55.45 -43.55
CA LEU A 8 27.44 -55.04 -42.14
C LEU A 8 26.84 -53.66 -41.86
N LEU A 9 26.74 -52.79 -42.87
CA LEU A 9 26.12 -51.46 -42.74
C LEU A 9 24.59 -51.45 -42.93
N MET A 10 24.02 -52.55 -43.43
CA MET A 10 22.58 -52.66 -43.74
C MET A 10 21.75 -53.28 -42.59
N LEU A 11 22.38 -53.80 -41.53
CA LEU A 11 21.66 -54.32 -40.35
C LEU A 11 21.49 -53.30 -39.21
N CYS A 12 22.21 -52.17 -39.25
CA CYS A 12 22.07 -51.11 -38.23
C CYS A 12 21.06 -50.01 -38.59
N LEU A 13 20.42 -50.07 -39.77
CA LEU A 13 19.46 -49.07 -40.25
C LEU A 13 18.00 -49.55 -40.30
N LEU A 14 17.67 -50.72 -39.74
CA LEU A 14 16.30 -51.28 -39.79
C LEU A 14 15.72 -51.75 -38.44
N SER A 15 16.21 -51.26 -37.29
CA SER A 15 15.55 -51.57 -36.01
C SER A 15 15.47 -50.41 -35.01
N GLN A 16 15.18 -49.20 -35.50
CA GLN A 16 14.62 -48.13 -34.65
C GLN A 16 13.11 -48.04 -34.88
N SER A 17 12.39 -49.02 -34.35
CA SER A 17 10.94 -48.94 -34.16
C SER A 17 10.52 -49.97 -33.11
N SER A 18 10.03 -49.46 -31.98
CA SER A 18 9.28 -50.16 -30.93
C SER A 18 10.01 -51.22 -30.10
N CYS A 19 10.34 -50.88 -28.84
CA CYS A 19 10.11 -51.79 -27.73
C CYS A 19 10.05 -51.06 -26.37
N ARG A 20 8.84 -51.02 -25.80
CA ARG A 20 8.61 -50.99 -24.35
C ARG A 20 9.08 -52.32 -23.75
N GLY A 21 9.64 -52.25 -22.55
CA GLY A 21 9.33 -53.22 -21.48
C GLY A 21 10.23 -54.45 -21.31
N PHE A 22 10.75 -54.56 -20.08
CA PHE A 22 11.21 -55.75 -19.34
C PHE A 22 12.65 -56.26 -19.52
N ARG A 23 13.45 -56.02 -18.47
CA ARG A 23 14.29 -57.03 -17.78
C ARG A 23 14.45 -56.58 -16.31
N SER A 24 13.84 -57.24 -15.33
CA SER A 24 14.23 -58.51 -14.67
C SER A 24 15.42 -58.35 -13.69
N PRO A 25 15.35 -58.99 -12.51
CA PRO A 25 15.53 -58.31 -11.23
C PRO A 25 16.78 -58.79 -10.52
N LEU A 26 17.89 -58.05 -10.61
CA LEU A 26 19.10 -58.28 -9.80
C LEU A 26 19.92 -56.99 -9.59
N SER A 27 19.28 -55.82 -9.65
CA SER A 27 19.86 -54.49 -9.35
C SER A 27 19.11 -53.71 -8.27
N VAL A 28 18.16 -54.37 -7.59
CA VAL A 28 17.62 -53.94 -6.30
C VAL A 28 18.59 -54.44 -5.22
N PHE A 29 19.00 -53.55 -4.30
CA PHE A 29 20.05 -53.74 -3.27
C PHE A 29 21.50 -53.35 -3.63
N LYS A 30 21.73 -52.14 -4.16
CA LYS A 30 22.88 -51.28 -3.75
C LYS A 30 22.79 -49.83 -4.27
N ARG A 31 21.70 -49.15 -3.92
CA ARG A 31 21.56 -47.68 -3.83
C ARG A 31 20.37 -47.40 -2.92
N TYR A 32 20.50 -47.91 -1.70
CA TYR A 32 19.56 -47.71 -0.60
C TYR A 32 20.37 -47.72 0.70
N ASN A 33 21.30 -46.76 0.79
CA ASN A 33 21.91 -46.28 2.02
C ASN A 33 22.84 -45.14 1.61
N GLU A 34 22.44 -43.92 1.94
CA GLU A 34 23.14 -42.62 1.83
C GLU A 34 22.27 -41.47 1.27
N ASN A 35 20.94 -41.66 1.18
CA ASN A 35 19.98 -40.53 1.11
C ASN A 35 18.78 -40.78 2.01
N SER A 36 19.03 -41.25 3.23
CA SER A 36 18.02 -41.30 4.28
C SER A 36 18.53 -40.57 5.51
N ARG A 37 17.88 -39.44 5.80
CA ARG A 37 17.92 -38.64 7.02
C ARG A 37 19.00 -37.55 7.11
N TYR A 38 18.86 -36.55 6.25
CA TYR A 38 18.99 -35.12 6.62
C TYR A 38 17.93 -34.31 5.85
N LEU A 39 16.66 -34.73 5.97
CA LEU A 39 15.52 -33.84 5.87
C LEU A 39 14.83 -33.95 7.23
N SER A 40 15.43 -33.32 8.23
CA SER A 40 14.66 -32.89 9.40
C SER A 40 13.95 -31.61 8.98
N ASN A 41 12.63 -31.59 9.10
CA ASN A 41 11.85 -30.34 9.12
C ASN A 41 12.57 -29.34 10.05
N GLU A 42 13.19 -28.29 9.51
CA GLU A 42 13.68 -27.15 10.31
C GLU A 42 12.53 -26.26 10.78
N CYS A 43 11.35 -26.49 10.25
CA CYS A 43 10.11 -25.96 10.77
C CYS A 43 9.74 -26.74 12.02
N LEU A 44 10.04 -26.16 13.19
CA LEU A 44 9.59 -26.66 14.48
C LEU A 44 8.06 -26.79 14.46
N ASP A 45 7.55 -27.98 14.82
CA ASP A 45 6.15 -28.16 15.17
C ASP A 45 5.92 -27.47 16.53
N ALA A 46 5.45 -26.23 16.48
CA ALA A 46 5.24 -25.29 17.60
C ALA A 46 6.52 -24.61 18.16
N PRO A 47 6.43 -23.35 18.65
CA PRO A 47 7.55 -22.70 19.32
C PRO A 47 7.96 -23.51 20.54
N GLU A 48 9.14 -24.13 20.52
CA GLU A 48 9.72 -24.74 21.72
C GLU A 48 10.00 -23.63 22.74
N GLN A 49 9.09 -23.48 23.70
CA GLN A 49 9.29 -22.68 24.89
C GLN A 49 10.34 -23.35 25.75
N ILE A 50 11.58 -22.86 25.69
CA ILE A 50 12.58 -23.19 26.70
C ILE A 50 12.40 -22.18 27.85
N ILE A 51 11.26 -22.30 28.55
CA ILE A 51 11.10 -21.69 29.86
C ILE A 51 11.66 -22.71 30.86
N SER A 52 12.94 -22.56 31.20
CA SER A 52 13.45 -23.22 32.39
C SER A 52 12.80 -22.52 33.59
N SER A 53 11.95 -23.23 34.34
CA SER A 53 11.20 -22.65 35.47
C SER A 53 12.07 -22.04 36.58
N ASP A 54 13.39 -22.22 36.50
CA ASP A 54 14.35 -21.90 37.56
C ASP A 54 15.40 -20.86 37.13
N SER A 55 15.32 -20.28 35.92
CA SER A 55 16.28 -19.29 35.41
C SER A 55 15.60 -17.93 35.17
N PRO A 56 16.22 -16.79 35.59
CA PRO A 56 15.70 -15.45 35.28
C PRO A 56 15.84 -15.09 33.78
N GLU A 57 16.60 -15.89 33.04
CA GLU A 57 16.78 -15.79 31.59
C GLU A 57 16.00 -16.88 30.86
N PHE A 58 15.35 -16.49 29.75
CA PHE A 58 14.64 -17.39 28.85
C PHE A 58 14.77 -16.92 27.41
N SER A 59 14.62 -17.84 26.46
CA SER A 59 14.64 -17.53 25.02
C SER A 59 13.28 -17.72 24.40
N LEU A 60 12.90 -16.81 23.50
CA LEU A 60 11.69 -16.93 22.69
C LEU A 60 12.09 -17.08 21.21
N ASP A 61 11.72 -18.19 20.59
CA ASP A 61 11.94 -18.39 19.16
C ASP A 61 10.73 -17.89 18.35
N ILE A 62 10.97 -16.92 17.48
CA ILE A 62 9.96 -16.19 16.69
C ILE A 62 10.20 -16.53 15.23
N ARG A 63 9.41 -17.45 14.66
CA ARG A 63 9.64 -18.04 13.33
C ARG A 63 8.41 -18.01 12.44
N MET A 64 8.60 -17.96 11.13
CA MET A 64 7.49 -18.22 10.21
C MET A 64 6.98 -19.68 10.35
N PRO A 65 5.67 -19.94 10.24
CA PRO A 65 5.05 -21.25 10.49
C PRO A 65 5.16 -22.21 9.29
N GLY A 66 6.31 -22.22 8.62
CA GLY A 66 6.51 -23.05 7.43
C GLY A 66 5.72 -22.55 6.24
N VAL A 67 5.98 -21.29 5.87
CA VAL A 67 5.32 -20.59 4.77
C VAL A 67 5.96 -20.93 3.44
N THR A 68 5.21 -20.83 2.35
CA THR A 68 5.72 -21.00 0.99
C THR A 68 5.24 -19.80 0.18
N PRO A 69 6.07 -18.75 0.02
CA PRO A 69 5.73 -17.60 -0.79
C PRO A 69 5.48 -18.02 -2.25
N LEU A 70 4.37 -17.53 -2.82
CA LEU A 70 3.96 -17.84 -4.19
C LEU A 70 4.37 -16.75 -5.18
N GLU A 71 4.55 -15.52 -4.69
CA GLU A 71 4.93 -14.36 -5.48
C GLU A 71 6.23 -13.76 -4.96
N SER A 72 7.08 -13.29 -5.89
CA SER A 72 8.26 -12.51 -5.55
C SER A 72 7.86 -11.23 -4.83
N ASP A 73 8.76 -10.73 -3.99
CA ASP A 73 8.57 -9.53 -3.16
C ASP A 73 7.39 -9.62 -2.17
N THR A 74 7.11 -10.82 -1.63
CA THR A 74 6.06 -11.03 -0.61
C THR A 74 6.57 -10.66 0.78
N TYR A 75 5.76 -9.93 1.56
CA TYR A 75 6.01 -9.64 2.97
C TYR A 75 5.07 -10.44 3.87
N PHE A 76 5.60 -11.37 4.66
CA PHE A 76 4.81 -12.06 5.66
C PHE A 76 5.08 -11.54 7.07
N CYS A 77 4.02 -11.43 7.85
CA CYS A 77 4.01 -10.98 9.22
C CYS A 77 3.47 -12.08 10.14
N LYS A 78 4.00 -12.17 11.35
CA LYS A 78 3.49 -13.05 12.41
C LYS A 78 3.66 -12.41 13.77
N SER A 79 2.66 -12.55 14.64
CA SER A 79 2.71 -12.06 16.01
C SER A 79 3.02 -13.16 17.02
N TYR A 80 3.68 -12.76 18.09
CA TYR A 80 4.02 -13.58 19.25
C TYR A 80 3.75 -12.79 20.52
N ARG A 81 2.89 -13.31 21.39
CA ARG A 81 2.67 -12.70 22.70
C ARG A 81 3.88 -12.96 23.61
N LEU A 82 4.28 -11.95 24.37
CA LEU A 82 5.26 -12.11 25.44
C LEU A 82 4.70 -13.12 26.46
N PRO A 83 5.47 -14.16 26.86
CA PRO A 83 4.97 -15.22 27.74
C PRO A 83 4.83 -14.79 29.20
N VAL A 84 5.32 -13.60 29.54
CA VAL A 84 5.26 -13.00 30.88
C VAL A 84 4.50 -11.68 30.79
N ASP A 85 3.63 -11.42 31.77
CA ASP A 85 2.94 -10.12 31.87
C ASP A 85 3.81 -9.09 32.64
N GLU A 86 4.80 -9.55 33.41
CA GLU A 86 5.77 -8.72 34.12
C GLU A 86 6.77 -8.04 33.17
N GLU A 87 7.57 -7.11 33.72
CA GLU A 87 8.61 -6.41 32.97
C GLU A 87 9.78 -7.36 32.64
N ALA A 88 10.18 -7.39 31.38
CA ALA A 88 11.32 -8.16 30.89
C ALA A 88 12.20 -7.31 29.97
N TYR A 89 13.41 -7.78 29.70
CA TYR A 89 14.41 -7.07 28.89
C TYR A 89 14.93 -7.98 27.78
N VAL A 90 14.81 -7.55 26.52
CA VAL A 90 15.45 -8.22 25.38
C VAL A 90 16.92 -7.83 25.34
N VAL A 91 17.82 -8.79 25.50
CA VAL A 91 19.28 -8.56 25.66
C VAL A 91 20.12 -9.13 24.52
N ASP A 92 19.57 -10.01 23.69
CA ASP A 92 20.25 -10.50 22.48
C ASP A 92 19.27 -10.92 21.38
N PHE A 93 19.73 -10.87 20.13
CA PHE A 93 18.99 -11.29 18.94
C PHE A 93 19.84 -12.27 18.13
N LYS A 94 19.30 -13.47 17.88
CA LYS A 94 19.93 -14.49 17.06
C LYS A 94 19.11 -14.73 15.79
N PRO A 95 19.52 -14.18 14.63
CA PRO A 95 18.78 -14.35 13.40
C PRO A 95 18.89 -15.79 12.90
N HIS A 96 17.79 -16.28 12.36
CA HIS A 96 17.69 -17.57 11.70
C HIS A 96 17.02 -17.38 10.34
N ALA A 97 17.80 -16.96 9.36
CA ALA A 97 17.33 -16.71 8.01
C ALA A 97 18.09 -17.58 7.01
N ASN A 98 17.36 -18.12 6.04
CA ASN A 98 17.97 -18.71 4.86
C ASN A 98 18.25 -17.60 3.85
N MET A 99 19.54 -17.40 3.55
CA MET A 99 19.99 -16.33 2.64
C MET A 99 19.51 -16.52 1.19
N ASN A 100 18.97 -17.69 0.83
CA ASN A 100 18.43 -17.95 -0.50
C ASN A 100 16.94 -17.59 -0.63
N THR A 101 16.22 -17.40 0.47
CA THR A 101 14.77 -17.18 0.49
C THR A 101 14.40 -15.82 1.08
N ALA A 102 14.96 -15.46 2.23
CA ALA A 102 14.66 -14.21 2.91
C ALA A 102 15.61 -13.08 2.47
N HIS A 103 15.02 -11.97 2.01
CA HIS A 103 15.73 -10.79 1.57
C HIS A 103 16.10 -9.87 2.76
N HIS A 104 15.14 -9.62 3.66
CA HIS A 104 15.37 -8.97 4.95
C HIS A 104 14.29 -9.36 5.98
N MET A 105 14.54 -9.07 7.26
CA MET A 105 13.61 -9.29 8.37
C MET A 105 13.57 -8.08 9.29
N LEU A 106 12.40 -7.76 9.84
CA LEU A 106 12.21 -6.77 10.88
C LEU A 106 11.47 -7.39 12.06
N LEU A 107 11.83 -7.02 13.28
CA LEU A 107 11.10 -7.37 14.48
C LEU A 107 10.59 -6.10 15.15
N PHE A 108 9.29 -6.05 15.40
CA PHE A 108 8.62 -4.94 16.05
C PHE A 108 8.10 -5.34 17.42
N GLY A 109 8.04 -4.38 18.35
CA GLY A 109 7.30 -4.47 19.59
C GLY A 109 6.05 -3.58 19.54
N CYS A 110 4.89 -4.15 19.85
CA CYS A 110 3.62 -3.42 19.96
C CYS A 110 2.65 -4.07 20.95
N ASN A 111 1.45 -3.52 21.10
CA ASN A 111 0.43 -4.07 22.01
C ASN A 111 -0.75 -4.69 21.26
N MET A 112 -0.97 -4.31 20.01
CA MET A 112 -2.06 -4.78 19.17
C MET A 112 -1.52 -5.09 17.77
N PRO A 113 -1.16 -6.36 17.49
CA PRO A 113 -0.82 -6.80 16.14
C PRO A 113 -1.99 -6.56 15.17
N SER A 114 -1.70 -6.30 13.90
CA SER A 114 -2.73 -6.04 12.88
C SER A 114 -3.63 -7.24 12.57
N SER A 115 -3.16 -8.46 12.84
CA SER A 115 -3.93 -9.69 12.67
C SER A 115 -3.70 -10.66 13.83
N SER A 116 -4.73 -11.46 14.12
CA SER A 116 -4.68 -12.60 15.02
C SER A 116 -4.46 -13.94 14.31
N GLU A 117 -4.31 -13.93 12.97
CA GLU A 117 -3.99 -15.13 12.19
C GLU A 117 -2.60 -15.66 12.51
N ASP A 118 -2.35 -16.93 12.16
CA ASP A 118 -1.07 -17.60 12.44
C ASP A 118 0.11 -16.94 11.72
N TYR A 119 -0.12 -16.38 10.53
CA TYR A 119 0.72 -15.41 9.83
C TYR A 119 -0.18 -14.69 8.81
N TRP A 120 0.20 -13.49 8.37
CA TRP A 120 -0.57 -12.69 7.41
C TRP A 120 0.35 -11.94 6.45
N ASN A 121 -0.17 -11.39 5.35
CA ASN A 121 0.61 -10.46 4.54
C ASN A 121 0.74 -9.12 5.29
N CYS A 122 1.97 -8.67 5.53
CA CYS A 122 2.26 -7.42 6.24
C CYS A 122 1.61 -6.18 5.63
N ASP A 123 1.16 -6.25 4.38
CA ASP A 123 0.37 -5.23 3.70
C ASP A 123 -0.94 -4.89 4.43
N LEU A 124 -1.49 -5.81 5.23
CA LEU A 124 -2.62 -5.54 6.16
C LEU A 124 -2.21 -4.66 7.37
N GLY A 125 -0.93 -4.30 7.44
CA GLY A 125 -0.30 -3.62 8.56
C GLY A 125 0.49 -4.56 9.45
N THR A 126 1.43 -3.99 10.22
CA THR A 126 2.25 -4.71 11.19
C THR A 126 1.60 -4.70 12.59
N CYS A 127 1.23 -3.51 13.08
CA CYS A 127 0.49 -3.31 14.32
C CYS A 127 -0.58 -2.24 14.12
N THR A 128 -1.71 -2.33 14.82
CA THR A 128 -2.74 -1.29 14.82
C THR A 128 -2.38 -0.11 15.72
N ASP A 129 -1.62 -0.39 16.79
CA ASP A 129 -0.95 0.64 17.58
C ASP A 129 0.47 0.91 17.05
N LYS A 130 1.19 1.81 17.72
CA LYS A 130 2.52 2.22 17.29
C LYS A 130 3.51 1.05 17.29
N SER A 131 4.01 0.68 16.12
CA SER A 131 5.05 -0.34 15.97
C SER A 131 6.43 0.24 16.31
N ASN A 132 7.12 -0.36 17.28
CA ASN A 132 8.48 0.02 17.63
C ASN A 132 9.46 -0.99 17.02
N VAL A 133 10.30 -0.57 16.08
CA VAL A 133 11.34 -1.45 15.51
C VAL A 133 12.35 -1.80 16.60
N LEU A 134 12.53 -3.09 16.90
CA LEU A 134 13.50 -3.58 17.88
C LEU A 134 14.75 -4.15 17.22
N TYR A 135 14.57 -4.82 16.08
CA TYR A 135 15.64 -5.50 15.36
C TYR A 135 15.40 -5.46 13.85
N ALA A 136 16.49 -5.41 13.08
CA ALA A 136 16.47 -5.50 11.64
C ALA A 136 17.65 -6.37 11.18
N TRP A 137 17.36 -7.30 10.27
CA TRP A 137 18.34 -8.13 9.59
C TRP A 137 18.18 -7.97 8.08
N ALA A 138 19.28 -7.96 7.35
CA ALA A 138 19.25 -8.00 5.89
C ALA A 138 20.35 -8.92 5.38
N LYS A 139 20.12 -9.54 4.23
CA LYS A 139 21.10 -10.42 3.58
C LYS A 139 22.44 -9.67 3.43
N ASN A 140 23.52 -10.30 3.86
CA ASN A 140 24.90 -9.78 3.84
C ASN A 140 25.20 -8.58 4.78
N ALA A 141 24.26 -8.14 5.62
CA ALA A 141 24.53 -7.12 6.62
C ALA A 141 25.17 -7.70 7.89
N PRO A 142 26.07 -6.98 8.58
CA PRO A 142 26.58 -7.38 9.88
C PRO A 142 25.44 -7.49 10.90
N PRO A 143 25.40 -8.53 11.76
CA PRO A 143 24.40 -8.61 12.82
C PRO A 143 24.63 -7.49 13.84
N THR A 144 23.55 -6.82 14.24
CA THR A 144 23.58 -5.84 15.32
C THR A 144 23.61 -6.56 16.66
N LYS A 145 24.65 -6.32 17.46
CA LYS A 145 24.74 -6.80 18.84
C LYS A 145 24.42 -5.69 19.83
N LEU A 146 23.66 -6.00 20.87
CA LEU A 146 23.46 -5.09 21.98
C LEU A 146 24.74 -4.98 22.82
N PRO A 147 25.11 -3.78 23.30
CA PRO A 147 26.19 -3.65 24.28
C PRO A 147 25.87 -4.39 25.58
N GLU A 148 26.90 -4.78 26.32
CA GLU A 148 26.73 -5.45 27.61
C GLU A 148 25.95 -4.56 28.61
N GLY A 149 24.97 -5.15 29.30
CA GLY A 149 24.11 -4.43 30.25
C GLY A 149 23.05 -3.51 29.60
N VAL A 150 22.84 -3.62 28.29
CA VAL A 150 21.80 -2.90 27.55
C VAL A 150 20.69 -3.87 27.15
N GLY A 151 19.43 -3.51 27.42
CA GLY A 151 18.27 -4.28 26.93
C GLY A 151 17.05 -3.44 26.56
N PHE A 152 16.25 -3.92 25.62
CA PHE A 152 14.95 -3.31 25.31
C PHE A 152 13.92 -3.76 26.35
N LYS A 153 13.34 -2.79 27.06
CA LYS A 153 12.28 -3.03 28.02
C LYS A 153 10.97 -3.39 27.31
N VAL A 154 10.39 -4.55 27.65
CA VAL A 154 9.13 -5.09 27.13
C VAL A 154 8.24 -5.58 28.29
N GLY A 155 6.95 -5.82 28.03
CA GLY A 155 6.00 -6.25 29.06
C GLY A 155 5.71 -5.20 30.14
N GLY A 156 5.14 -5.64 31.26
CA GLY A 156 4.71 -4.77 32.35
C GLY A 156 3.62 -3.76 31.93
N ALA A 157 3.55 -2.63 32.64
CA ALA A 157 2.49 -1.63 32.44
C ALA A 157 2.67 -0.76 31.19
N SER A 158 3.90 -0.62 30.66
CA SER A 158 4.23 0.34 29.59
C SER A 158 5.05 -0.23 28.43
N GLY A 159 5.56 -1.46 28.55
CA GLY A 159 6.31 -2.12 27.49
C GLY A 159 5.39 -2.86 26.51
N SER A 160 5.94 -3.20 25.34
CA SER A 160 5.22 -3.95 24.31
C SER A 160 4.85 -5.35 24.81
N LYS A 161 3.60 -5.77 24.56
CA LYS A 161 3.07 -7.10 24.93
C LYS A 161 3.21 -8.14 23.83
N TYR A 162 3.42 -7.71 22.59
CA TYR A 162 3.59 -8.56 21.43
C TYR A 162 4.86 -8.20 20.68
N PHE A 163 5.46 -9.22 20.10
CA PHE A 163 6.44 -9.10 19.03
C PHE A 163 5.74 -9.39 17.69
N VAL A 164 6.04 -8.59 16.67
CA VAL A 164 5.62 -8.88 15.29
C VAL A 164 6.85 -9.04 14.43
N LEU A 165 7.04 -10.23 13.87
CA LEU A 165 8.08 -10.54 12.91
C LEU A 165 7.56 -10.27 11.51
N GLN A 166 8.27 -9.45 10.75
CA GLN A 166 8.09 -9.25 9.32
C GLN A 166 9.27 -9.89 8.57
N VAL A 167 8.99 -10.71 7.55
CA VAL A 167 9.99 -11.29 6.66
C VAL A 167 9.62 -10.94 5.22
N HIS A 168 10.57 -10.33 4.51
CA HIS A 168 10.46 -10.06 3.09
C HIS A 168 11.12 -11.18 2.29
N TYR A 169 10.36 -11.83 1.42
CA TYR A 169 10.82 -12.87 0.49
C TYR A 169 10.96 -12.28 -0.91
N GLY A 170 12.21 -12.09 -1.37
CA GLY A 170 12.49 -11.44 -2.65
C GLY A 170 12.24 -12.36 -3.86
N ASP A 171 13.03 -13.44 -4.01
CA ASP A 171 12.94 -14.33 -5.17
C ASP A 171 12.25 -15.66 -4.82
N VAL A 172 11.08 -15.90 -5.44
CA VAL A 172 10.35 -17.16 -5.27
C VAL A 172 10.92 -18.33 -6.06
N SER A 173 11.92 -18.12 -6.90
CA SER A 173 12.58 -19.20 -7.65
C SER A 173 13.19 -20.28 -6.75
N SER A 174 13.57 -19.89 -5.52
CA SER A 174 14.03 -20.80 -4.47
C SER A 174 12.94 -21.75 -3.98
N PHE A 175 11.66 -21.42 -4.14
CA PHE A 175 10.50 -22.18 -3.66
C PHE A 175 9.86 -23.10 -4.71
N LYS A 176 10.52 -23.34 -5.86
CA LYS A 176 10.01 -24.19 -6.96
C LYS A 176 9.70 -25.64 -6.56
N ASP A 177 10.32 -26.12 -5.50
CA ASP A 177 10.10 -27.45 -4.90
C ASP A 177 8.99 -27.46 -3.84
N ASN A 178 8.28 -26.34 -3.66
CA ASN A 178 7.25 -26.12 -2.64
C ASN A 178 7.74 -26.42 -1.21
N HIS A 179 9.03 -26.20 -0.93
CA HIS A 179 9.52 -26.32 0.44
C HIS A 179 8.93 -25.23 1.34
N LYS A 180 8.88 -25.52 2.65
CA LYS A 180 8.39 -24.60 3.68
C LYS A 180 9.57 -23.83 4.27
N ASP A 181 9.40 -22.51 4.45
CA ASP A 181 10.38 -21.64 5.09
C ASP A 181 9.94 -21.23 6.50
N CYS A 182 10.91 -21.27 7.41
CA CYS A 182 10.75 -20.99 8.84
C CYS A 182 11.74 -19.93 9.31
N THR A 183 12.03 -18.97 8.44
CA THR A 183 12.87 -17.81 8.72
C THR A 183 12.32 -17.02 9.90
N GLY A 184 13.21 -16.52 10.77
CA GLY A 184 12.86 -15.69 11.89
C GLY A 184 14.04 -15.35 12.79
N VAL A 185 13.79 -15.13 14.07
CA VAL A 185 14.77 -14.68 15.06
C VAL A 185 14.49 -15.30 16.42
N THR A 186 15.51 -15.78 17.11
CA THR A 186 15.42 -16.10 18.53
C THR A 186 15.85 -14.88 19.33
N ILE A 187 15.04 -14.47 20.30
CA ILE A 187 15.38 -13.39 21.22
C ILE A 187 15.72 -13.96 22.59
N GLN A 188 16.75 -13.39 23.23
CA GLN A 188 17.08 -13.68 24.63
C GLN A 188 16.46 -12.62 25.53
N LEU A 189 15.71 -13.07 26.53
CA LEU A 189 14.98 -12.25 27.48
C LEU A 189 15.49 -12.52 28.90
N THR A 190 15.50 -11.49 29.73
CA THR A 190 15.79 -11.61 31.17
C THR A 190 14.81 -10.78 31.98
N MET A 191 14.41 -11.30 33.14
CA MET A 191 13.66 -10.54 34.15
C MET A 191 14.59 -9.66 35.01
N GLU A 192 15.91 -9.84 34.90
CA GLU A 192 16.87 -9.00 35.59
C GLU A 192 16.90 -7.60 34.97
N LYS A 193 16.71 -6.60 35.81
CA LYS A 193 16.71 -5.19 35.39
C LYS A 193 18.06 -4.81 34.83
N GLN A 194 18.06 -4.39 33.57
CA GLN A 194 19.26 -3.92 32.90
C GLN A 194 19.62 -2.50 33.39
N PRO A 195 20.92 -2.20 33.64
CA PRO A 195 21.34 -0.87 34.07
C PRO A 195 21.10 0.18 32.98
N MET A 196 21.16 -0.23 31.71
CA MET A 196 20.90 0.61 30.57
C MET A 196 19.74 0.05 29.74
N VAL A 197 18.84 0.93 29.32
CA VAL A 197 17.66 0.57 28.52
C VAL A 197 17.85 1.09 27.10
N ALA A 198 17.68 0.20 26.12
CA ALA A 198 17.72 0.53 24.71
C ALA A 198 16.43 1.21 24.25
N GLY A 199 16.57 2.08 23.25
CA GLY A 199 15.45 2.76 22.60
C GLY A 199 15.77 3.19 21.18
N ILE A 200 14.74 3.69 20.49
CA ILE A 200 14.83 4.18 19.11
C ILE A 200 14.47 5.66 19.03
N TYR A 201 15.33 6.44 18.40
CA TYR A 201 15.04 7.81 17.99
C TYR A 201 14.81 7.81 16.48
N LEU A 202 13.57 8.03 16.04
CA LEU A 202 13.22 8.13 14.63
C LEU A 202 13.27 9.58 14.16
N MET A 203 14.11 9.89 13.19
CA MET A 203 14.03 11.12 12.42
C MET A 203 13.35 10.82 11.09
N MET A 204 12.25 11.50 10.79
CA MET A 204 11.54 11.32 9.53
C MET A 204 11.13 12.65 8.91
N SER A 205 11.13 12.73 7.58
CA SER A 205 10.53 13.85 6.87
C SER A 205 9.05 13.58 6.62
N VAL A 206 8.26 14.64 6.46
CA VAL A 206 6.82 14.55 6.17
C VAL A 206 6.40 15.44 5.00
N ASN A 207 7.15 16.53 4.73
CA ASN A 207 6.75 17.56 3.77
C ASN A 207 7.62 17.61 2.51
N THR A 208 8.57 16.69 2.33
CA THR A 208 9.50 16.77 1.19
C THR A 208 8.77 16.46 -0.12
N VAL A 209 9.02 17.30 -1.12
CA VAL A 209 8.59 17.09 -2.51
C VAL A 209 9.83 16.99 -3.39
N ILE A 210 9.90 15.94 -4.20
CA ILE A 210 10.98 15.68 -5.15
C ILE A 210 10.44 15.96 -6.56
N PRO A 211 10.83 17.09 -7.18
CA PRO A 211 10.36 17.43 -8.52
C PRO A 211 10.90 16.46 -9.59
N PRO A 212 10.12 16.19 -10.65
CA PRO A 212 10.54 15.31 -11.74
C PRO A 212 11.75 15.88 -12.48
N GLY A 213 12.69 15.00 -12.87
CA GLY A 213 13.91 15.37 -13.57
C GLY A 213 14.96 16.13 -12.75
N LYS A 214 14.64 16.52 -11.50
CA LYS A 214 15.58 17.25 -10.64
C LYS A 214 16.66 16.30 -10.12
N LYS A 215 17.92 16.58 -10.46
CA LYS A 215 19.06 15.72 -10.12
C LYS A 215 19.30 15.53 -8.62
N VAL A 216 19.03 16.57 -7.83
CA VAL A 216 19.27 16.59 -6.40
C VAL A 216 18.13 17.31 -5.69
N THR A 217 17.46 16.59 -4.79
CA THR A 217 16.51 17.14 -3.82
C THR A 217 16.96 16.73 -2.42
N ASN A 218 17.14 17.70 -1.54
CA ASN A 218 17.50 17.44 -0.15
C ASN A 218 16.26 17.49 0.72
N SER A 219 16.12 16.51 1.60
CA SER A 219 15.17 16.48 2.70
C SER A 219 15.94 16.64 4.00
N ASP A 220 15.71 17.76 4.70
CA ASP A 220 16.44 18.13 5.90
C ASP A 220 15.53 18.04 7.11
N ILE A 221 15.96 17.34 8.16
CA ILE A 221 15.20 17.11 9.39
C ILE A 221 16.06 17.57 10.57
N ALA A 222 15.55 18.40 11.48
CA ALA A 222 16.29 18.76 12.68
C ALA A 222 15.41 19.06 13.90
N CYS A 223 15.77 18.48 15.06
CA CYS A 223 15.10 18.73 16.33
C CYS A 223 16.10 18.99 17.47
N ALA A 224 15.75 19.92 18.35
CA ALA A 224 16.46 20.12 19.60
C ALA A 224 16.19 18.96 20.57
N TYR A 225 17.25 18.39 21.13
CA TYR A 225 17.19 17.34 22.13
C TYR A 225 17.08 17.96 23.54
N LYS A 226 16.13 17.48 24.34
CA LYS A 226 15.79 18.06 25.67
C LYS A 226 15.67 17.03 26.79
N ARG A 227 16.15 15.81 26.57
CA ARG A 227 16.03 14.69 27.53
C ARG A 227 17.37 14.42 28.21
N HIS A 228 17.37 13.47 29.15
CA HIS A 228 18.60 12.93 29.72
C HIS A 228 19.51 12.36 28.63
N PRO A 229 20.84 12.29 28.85
CA PRO A 229 21.76 11.81 27.83
C PRO A 229 21.39 10.43 27.28
N MET A 230 21.44 10.28 25.96
CA MET A 230 21.36 9.00 25.27
C MET A 230 22.65 8.73 24.49
N TYR A 231 22.97 7.45 24.29
CA TYR A 231 24.20 7.01 23.65
C TYR A 231 23.87 6.18 22.40
N PRO A 232 23.91 6.79 21.19
CA PRO A 232 23.76 6.06 19.95
C PRO A 232 24.83 4.97 19.78
N PHE A 233 24.41 3.77 19.41
CA PHE A 233 25.32 2.65 19.15
C PHE A 233 25.05 1.93 17.82
N ALA A 234 23.85 2.07 17.25
CA ALA A 234 23.57 1.63 15.90
C ALA A 234 22.61 2.59 15.18
N TYR A 235 22.58 2.56 13.85
CA TYR A 235 21.67 3.35 13.04
C TYR A 235 21.17 2.57 11.83
N ARG A 236 19.95 2.86 11.38
CA ARG A 236 19.36 2.32 10.15
C ARG A 236 18.84 3.47 9.29
N VAL A 237 19.04 3.37 7.98
CA VAL A 237 18.49 4.31 7.00
C VAL A 237 17.40 3.62 6.20
N HIS A 238 16.38 4.37 5.79
CA HIS A 238 15.35 3.87 4.91
C HIS A 238 14.83 4.98 3.98
N THR A 239 14.81 4.65 2.70
CA THR A 239 14.17 5.38 1.60
C THR A 239 13.63 4.35 0.61
N HIS A 240 12.88 4.79 -0.39
CA HIS A 240 12.57 4.02 -1.58
C HIS A 240 13.67 4.22 -2.64
N HIS A 241 13.37 4.07 -3.94
CA HIS A 241 14.36 3.95 -5.01
C HIS A 241 15.08 5.25 -5.43
N LEU A 242 14.53 6.41 -5.10
CA LEU A 242 15.13 7.71 -5.44
C LEU A 242 16.24 8.12 -4.48
N GLY A 243 16.25 7.58 -3.26
CA GLY A 243 17.25 7.90 -2.25
C GLY A 243 18.66 7.50 -2.65
N LYS A 244 19.60 8.45 -2.57
CA LYS A 244 21.01 8.26 -2.94
C LYS A 244 21.91 8.10 -1.73
N VAL A 245 21.70 8.91 -0.70
CA VAL A 245 22.43 8.84 0.57
C VAL A 245 21.58 9.44 1.68
N VAL A 246 21.66 8.85 2.87
CA VAL A 246 21.08 9.37 4.10
C VAL A 246 22.19 9.52 5.13
N SER A 247 22.25 10.68 5.79
CA SER A 247 23.25 11.00 6.81
C SER A 247 22.59 11.64 8.03
N GLY A 248 23.02 11.26 9.24
CA GLY A 248 22.54 11.81 10.50
C GLY A 248 23.69 12.26 11.40
N TYR A 249 23.46 13.37 12.11
CA TYR A 249 24.45 14.11 12.88
C TYR A 249 23.90 14.58 14.22
N ARG A 250 24.79 14.73 15.19
CA ARG A 250 24.58 15.55 16.39
C ARG A 250 25.30 16.88 16.19
N ILE A 251 24.61 17.98 16.50
CA ILE A 251 25.16 19.33 16.49
C ILE A 251 25.24 19.83 17.93
N ARG A 252 26.45 20.18 18.37
CA ARG A 252 26.73 20.78 19.68
C ARG A 252 27.67 21.95 19.47
N ASP A 253 27.31 23.13 19.96
CA ASP A 253 28.12 24.36 19.80
C ASP A 253 28.49 24.69 18.34
N GLY A 254 27.65 24.28 17.39
CA GLY A 254 27.89 24.45 15.95
C GLY A 254 28.75 23.37 15.28
N GLU A 255 29.34 22.47 16.06
CA GLU A 255 30.14 21.33 15.56
C GLU A 255 29.24 20.16 15.16
N TRP A 256 29.45 19.63 13.95
CA TRP A 256 28.69 18.50 13.40
C TRP A 256 29.44 17.18 13.64
N THR A 257 28.89 16.33 14.50
CA THR A 257 29.44 14.99 14.78
C THR A 257 28.60 13.94 14.06
N LEU A 258 29.22 13.15 13.19
CA LEU A 258 28.53 12.10 12.43
C LEU A 258 28.03 10.98 13.36
N ILE A 259 26.76 10.64 13.25
CA ILE A 259 26.17 9.45 13.89
C ILE A 259 26.21 8.28 12.91
N GLY A 260 25.79 8.51 11.67
CA GLY A 260 25.76 7.48 10.65
C GLY A 260 25.50 8.05 9.27
N ARG A 261 26.05 7.39 8.25
CA ARG A 261 25.87 7.73 6.84
C ARG A 261 25.81 6.44 6.04
N GLN A 262 24.80 6.28 5.19
CA GLN A 262 24.63 5.06 4.40
C GLN A 262 23.86 5.32 3.11
N SER A 263 24.11 4.50 2.07
CA SER A 263 23.23 4.45 0.91
C SER A 263 21.99 3.62 1.27
N PRO A 264 20.77 4.17 1.10
CA PRO A 264 19.56 3.42 1.41
C PRO A 264 19.26 2.30 0.39
N GLN A 265 20.01 2.22 -0.71
CA GLN A 265 19.92 1.13 -1.70
C GLN A 265 20.77 -0.10 -1.32
N LEU A 266 21.59 0.02 -0.27
CA LEU A 266 22.29 -1.12 0.35
C LEU A 266 21.37 -1.82 1.37
N PRO A 267 21.72 -3.04 1.83
CA PRO A 267 20.92 -3.76 2.82
C PRO A 267 20.54 -2.88 4.03
N GLN A 268 19.24 -2.65 4.23
CA GLN A 268 18.73 -1.70 5.23
C GLN A 268 18.64 -2.31 6.64
N ALA A 269 19.79 -2.73 7.18
CA ALA A 269 19.94 -3.22 8.55
C ALA A 269 20.42 -2.11 9.51
N PHE A 270 20.55 -2.43 10.79
CA PHE A 270 21.21 -1.56 11.77
C PHE A 270 22.73 -1.70 11.68
N TYR A 271 23.40 -0.64 11.26
CA TYR A 271 24.84 -0.53 11.20
C TYR A 271 25.39 0.04 12.53
N PRO A 272 26.53 -0.45 13.03
CA PRO A 272 27.13 0.11 14.24
C PRO A 272 27.59 1.55 14.00
N VAL A 273 27.41 2.40 15.00
CA VAL A 273 27.97 3.76 14.99
C VAL A 273 29.49 3.64 15.11
N ALA A 274 30.22 4.34 14.23
CA ALA A 274 31.67 4.18 14.12
C ALA A 274 32.44 4.62 15.38
N HIS A 275 31.94 5.65 16.07
CA HIS A 275 32.59 6.26 17.23
C HIS A 275 31.57 6.47 18.35
N HIS A 276 31.94 6.15 19.58
CA HIS A 276 31.10 6.45 20.74
C HIS A 276 30.85 7.96 20.84
N LEU A 277 29.57 8.33 20.95
CA LEU A 277 29.15 9.71 21.16
C LEU A 277 27.91 9.74 22.06
N ASP A 278 27.75 10.83 22.79
CA ASP A 278 26.56 11.12 23.59
C ASP A 278 25.68 12.16 22.88
N VAL A 279 24.37 12.08 23.08
CA VAL A 279 23.42 13.15 22.74
C VAL A 279 22.78 13.62 24.03
N SER A 280 23.01 14.88 24.38
CA SER A 280 22.65 15.49 25.66
C SER A 280 21.70 16.66 25.46
N SER A 281 21.00 17.04 26.53
CA SER A 281 20.07 18.18 26.50
C SER A 281 20.77 19.44 26.00
N GLY A 282 20.19 20.12 25.01
CA GLY A 282 20.77 21.28 24.33
C GLY A 282 21.34 20.98 22.95
N ASP A 283 21.63 19.71 22.63
CA ASP A 283 22.07 19.32 21.29
C ASP A 283 20.95 19.47 20.26
N THR A 284 21.32 19.57 18.98
CA THR A 284 20.39 19.40 17.86
C THR A 284 20.73 18.13 17.10
N LEU A 285 19.76 17.23 16.94
CA LEU A 285 19.89 16.12 16.00
C LEU A 285 19.45 16.58 14.62
N ALA A 286 20.26 16.31 13.62
CA ALA A 286 20.01 16.70 12.23
C ALA A 286 20.24 15.52 11.29
N ALA A 287 19.33 15.32 10.32
CA ALA A 287 19.47 14.32 9.27
C ALA A 287 19.20 14.93 7.90
N ARG A 288 19.87 14.42 6.87
CA ARG A 288 19.65 14.75 5.47
C ARG A 288 19.47 13.48 4.65
N CYS A 289 18.38 13.41 3.89
CA CYS A 289 18.24 12.48 2.77
C CYS A 289 18.44 13.22 1.45
N VAL A 290 19.21 12.61 0.55
CA VAL A 290 19.46 13.14 -0.80
C VAL A 290 18.74 12.24 -1.80
N PHE A 291 17.86 12.82 -2.60
CA PHE A 291 17.08 12.15 -3.63
C PHE A 291 17.46 12.63 -5.04
N SER A 292 17.20 11.81 -6.05
CA SER A 292 17.17 12.23 -7.46
C SER A 292 15.79 11.96 -8.06
N GLY A 293 15.15 12.97 -8.63
CA GLY A 293 13.92 12.85 -9.41
C GLY A 293 14.17 12.47 -10.87
N GLU A 294 15.41 12.19 -11.28
CA GLU A 294 15.71 11.73 -12.65
C GLU A 294 14.97 10.41 -12.95
N GLY A 295 14.29 10.35 -14.10
CA GLY A 295 13.46 9.21 -14.49
C GLY A 295 12.02 9.26 -13.98
N ARG A 296 11.68 10.20 -13.09
CA ARG A 296 10.28 10.47 -12.71
C ARG A 296 9.66 11.51 -13.64
N THR A 297 8.39 11.31 -13.99
CA THR A 297 7.60 12.20 -14.83
C THR A 297 6.69 13.14 -14.04
N ALA A 298 6.47 12.85 -12.75
CA ALA A 298 5.67 13.65 -11.82
C ALA A 298 6.43 13.92 -10.50
N GLU A 299 5.93 14.86 -9.69
CA GLU A 299 6.46 15.11 -8.35
C GLU A 299 6.31 13.86 -7.47
N THR A 300 7.30 13.59 -6.64
CA THR A 300 7.30 12.47 -5.69
C THR A 300 7.28 13.03 -4.28
N HIS A 301 6.29 12.65 -3.49
CA HIS A 301 6.08 13.15 -2.13
C HIS A 301 6.59 12.14 -1.09
N ILE A 302 6.68 12.55 0.17
CA ILE A 302 6.89 11.59 1.25
C ILE A 302 5.60 10.78 1.49
N GLY A 303 5.72 9.46 1.53
CA GLY A 303 4.60 8.53 1.72
C GLY A 303 5.07 7.09 1.89
N ASP A 304 4.14 6.21 2.23
CA ASP A 304 4.45 4.83 2.64
C ASP A 304 4.53 3.83 1.47
N THR A 305 4.24 4.27 0.24
CA THR A 305 4.20 3.40 -0.95
C THR A 305 5.50 3.42 -1.74
N SER A 306 5.76 2.39 -2.55
CA SER A 306 6.97 2.31 -3.39
C SER A 306 7.08 3.41 -4.46
N VAL A 307 5.98 4.08 -4.80
CA VAL A 307 5.98 5.23 -5.74
C VAL A 307 6.26 6.55 -5.03
N ASP A 308 5.92 6.65 -3.75
CA ASP A 308 6.33 7.73 -2.86
C ASP A 308 7.82 7.60 -2.49
N GLU A 309 8.30 8.51 -1.67
CA GLU A 309 9.58 8.37 -1.01
C GLU A 309 9.48 8.38 0.50
N MET A 310 10.51 7.89 1.15
CA MET A 310 10.68 8.04 2.60
C MET A 310 12.03 8.64 2.89
N CYS A 311 12.09 9.43 3.96
CA CYS A 311 13.35 9.87 4.53
C CYS A 311 13.40 9.50 6.00
N ASN A 312 13.81 8.28 6.31
CA ASN A 312 13.86 7.78 7.68
C ASN A 312 15.30 7.51 8.12
N PHE A 313 15.66 8.07 9.26
CA PHE A 313 16.92 7.82 9.96
C PHE A 313 16.63 7.34 11.38
N TYR A 314 16.81 6.05 11.61
CA TYR A 314 16.61 5.41 12.91
C TYR A 314 17.93 5.42 13.67
N ILE A 315 17.91 5.94 14.89
CA ILE A 315 19.05 5.91 15.81
C ILE A 315 18.70 4.96 16.94
N MET A 316 19.43 3.85 17.06
CA MET A 316 19.36 2.97 18.20
C MET A 316 20.33 3.48 19.27
N TYR A 317 19.79 3.74 20.46
CA TYR A 317 20.52 4.31 21.58
C TYR A 317 20.27 3.53 22.86
N TYR A 318 21.09 3.75 23.88
CA TYR A 318 20.79 3.34 25.25
C TYR A 318 20.81 4.54 26.21
N MET A 319 20.06 4.45 27.30
CA MET A 319 19.95 5.44 28.38
C MET A 319 20.02 4.76 29.74
N GLU A 320 20.39 5.50 30.79
CA GLU A 320 20.31 4.99 32.17
C GLU A 320 18.86 4.64 32.51
N ALA A 321 18.64 3.46 33.12
CA ALA A 321 17.31 2.88 33.31
C ALA A 321 16.32 3.79 34.06
N THR A 322 16.78 4.60 35.01
CA THR A 322 15.97 5.53 35.81
C THR A 322 15.38 6.69 34.99
N HIS A 323 16.02 7.03 33.86
CA HIS A 323 15.66 8.16 33.01
C HIS A 323 15.26 7.73 31.58
N ALA A 324 15.25 6.42 31.33
CA ALA A 324 15.13 5.88 30.00
C ALA A 324 13.77 6.12 29.37
N THR A 325 13.79 6.50 28.09
CA THR A 325 12.60 6.55 27.23
C THR A 325 12.85 5.59 26.09
N SER A 326 11.96 4.61 25.88
CA SER A 326 12.15 3.56 24.87
C SER A 326 11.97 4.03 23.43
N TYR A 327 11.30 5.17 23.21
CA TYR A 327 11.05 5.68 21.87
C TYR A 327 10.91 7.21 21.81
N MET A 328 11.53 7.84 20.80
CA MET A 328 11.45 9.27 20.52
C MET A 328 11.33 9.52 19.00
N THR A 329 10.74 10.65 18.59
CA THR A 329 10.59 11.03 17.18
C THR A 329 10.94 12.50 16.93
N CYS A 330 11.50 12.77 15.75
CA CYS A 330 11.64 14.10 15.17
C CYS A 330 11.00 14.12 13.77
N VAL A 331 10.03 15.01 13.58
CA VAL A 331 9.33 15.24 12.29
C VAL A 331 9.48 16.69 11.80
N GLN A 332 10.34 17.48 12.45
CA GLN A 332 10.48 18.91 12.16
C GLN A 332 11.45 19.14 11.00
N ASP A 333 11.02 19.95 10.04
CA ASP A 333 11.87 20.34 8.91
C ASP A 333 13.08 21.15 9.39
N GLY A 334 14.24 20.82 8.83
CA GLY A 334 15.49 21.49 9.08
C GLY A 334 15.52 22.90 8.49
N ARG A 335 15.89 23.90 9.31
CA ARG A 335 16.06 25.27 8.81
C ARG A 335 17.22 25.35 7.83
N ALA A 336 16.99 25.99 6.69
CA ALA A 336 17.99 26.12 5.63
C ALA A 336 19.31 26.77 6.11
N GLU A 337 19.26 27.72 7.06
CA GLU A 337 20.47 28.36 7.60
C GLU A 337 21.38 27.38 8.35
N LEU A 338 20.81 26.44 9.09
CA LEU A 338 21.56 25.43 9.84
C LEU A 338 22.32 24.52 8.87
N PHE A 339 21.60 24.01 7.86
CA PHE A 339 22.10 23.03 6.90
C PHE A 339 23.05 23.61 5.84
N ARG A 340 23.29 24.93 5.82
CA ARG A 340 24.36 25.53 5.00
C ARG A 340 25.75 25.05 5.40
N ASN A 341 25.93 24.72 6.68
CA ASN A 341 27.21 24.29 7.25
C ASN A 341 27.32 22.77 7.42
N ILE A 342 26.39 22.00 6.84
CA ILE A 342 26.46 20.53 6.91
C ILE A 342 27.76 20.03 6.25
N PRO A 343 28.44 19.02 6.84
CA PRO A 343 29.62 18.42 6.23
C PRO A 343 29.36 17.93 4.80
N GLN A 344 30.34 18.12 3.91
CA GLN A 344 30.16 17.89 2.46
C GLN A 344 29.86 16.42 2.12
N GLU A 345 30.35 15.48 2.92
CA GLU A 345 30.09 14.06 2.74
C GLU A 345 28.59 13.71 2.80
N ALA A 346 27.77 14.54 3.46
CA ALA A 346 26.32 14.35 3.51
C ALA A 346 25.64 14.43 2.13
N ASN A 347 26.29 15.11 1.16
CA ASN A 347 25.74 15.31 -0.20
C ASN A 347 26.33 14.35 -1.23
N VAL A 348 27.38 13.60 -0.87
CA VAL A 348 28.09 12.71 -1.80
C VAL A 348 27.47 11.32 -1.74
N PRO A 349 26.95 10.76 -2.84
CA PRO A 349 26.47 9.37 -2.87
C PRO A 349 27.59 8.38 -2.52
N ILE A 350 27.26 7.31 -1.81
CA ILE A 350 28.20 6.21 -1.57
C ILE A 350 28.22 5.34 -2.84
N PRO A 351 29.39 5.03 -3.42
CA PRO A 351 29.47 4.12 -4.56
C PRO A 351 28.90 2.74 -4.19
N VAL A 352 27.97 2.24 -4.99
CA VAL A 352 27.36 0.92 -4.79
C VAL A 352 27.74 0.03 -5.98
N ASP A 353 28.32 -1.14 -5.71
CA ASP A 353 28.54 -2.18 -6.72
C ASP A 353 27.17 -2.79 -7.09
N SER A 354 26.92 -3.03 -8.38
CA SER A 354 25.65 -3.61 -8.86
C SER A 354 25.32 -4.96 -8.24
N THR A 355 26.33 -5.70 -7.76
CA THR A 355 26.15 -6.99 -7.05
C THR A 355 25.70 -6.84 -5.59
N MET A 356 25.75 -5.63 -5.03
CA MET A 356 25.37 -5.30 -3.66
C MET A 356 24.10 -4.42 -3.58
N MET A 357 23.51 -4.09 -4.73
CA MET A 357 22.24 -3.38 -4.80
C MET A 357 21.09 -4.33 -4.43
N MET A 358 20.09 -3.80 -3.75
CA MET A 358 18.77 -4.41 -3.67
C MET A 358 18.14 -4.32 -5.08
N SER A 359 18.29 -5.34 -5.92
CA SER A 359 17.77 -5.36 -7.29
C SER A 359 16.44 -6.12 -7.40
N HIS A 360 15.38 -5.44 -7.83
CA HIS A 360 14.22 -6.08 -8.46
C HIS A 360 14.61 -6.44 -9.90
N GLU A 361 15.29 -7.57 -10.09
CA GLU A 361 15.59 -8.08 -11.44
C GLU A 361 14.33 -8.73 -12.03
N HIS A 362 13.61 -8.01 -12.88
CA HIS A 362 12.73 -8.64 -13.85
C HIS A 362 13.58 -9.28 -14.96
N HIS A 363 13.63 -10.61 -15.01
CA HIS A 363 14.16 -11.33 -16.15
C HIS A 363 13.33 -11.02 -17.40
N HIS A 364 13.84 -10.13 -18.26
CA HIS A 364 13.42 -10.02 -19.64
C HIS A 364 13.84 -11.29 -20.41
N HIS A 365 12.87 -12.13 -20.80
CA HIS A 365 13.09 -13.09 -21.88
C HIS A 365 12.91 -12.37 -23.22
N GLU A 366 14.03 -11.91 -23.79
CA GLU A 366 14.10 -11.56 -25.21
C GLU A 366 13.98 -12.82 -26.08
N ALA A 367 13.04 -12.77 -27.02
CA ALA A 367 12.81 -13.81 -28.01
C ALA A 367 13.96 -13.86 -29.04
N MET A 368 14.62 -15.01 -29.16
CA MET A 368 15.44 -15.33 -30.33
C MET A 368 14.53 -15.66 -31.53
N LYS A 369 14.66 -14.86 -32.60
CA LYS A 369 14.22 -15.21 -33.97
C LYS A 369 15.13 -16.32 -34.52
N ASP A 370 14.57 -17.32 -35.23
CA ASP A 370 14.70 -17.53 -36.69
C ASP A 370 14.06 -18.90 -37.15
N PRO A 371 13.95 -19.27 -38.45
CA PRO A 371 12.71 -19.17 -39.23
C PRO A 371 12.27 -20.50 -39.91
N VAL A 372 11.26 -20.41 -40.80
CA VAL A 372 10.87 -21.34 -41.92
C VAL A 372 9.53 -22.10 -41.77
N LYS A 373 8.53 -21.55 -42.48
CA LYS A 373 7.49 -22.16 -43.36
C LYS A 373 7.20 -23.67 -43.24
N ASN A 374 5.93 -24.05 -43.06
CA ASN A 374 4.95 -24.24 -44.14
C ASN A 374 3.57 -24.73 -43.65
N SER A 375 2.52 -24.11 -44.21
CA SER A 375 1.18 -24.62 -44.57
C SER A 375 0.51 -25.73 -43.73
N PHE A 376 -0.69 -25.47 -43.23
CA PHE A 376 -1.94 -26.03 -43.78
C PHE A 376 -3.15 -25.27 -43.26
N ALA A 377 -3.98 -24.81 -44.20
CA ALA A 377 -5.24 -24.12 -43.97
C ALA A 377 -6.36 -25.12 -43.63
N LEU A 378 -7.26 -24.72 -42.72
CA LEU A 378 -8.63 -25.23 -42.67
C LEU A 378 -9.55 -24.09 -42.23
N GLN A 379 -10.45 -23.75 -43.15
CA GLN A 379 -11.48 -22.71 -43.07
C GLN A 379 -12.65 -23.14 -42.18
N GLN A 380 -13.25 -22.17 -41.47
CA GLN A 380 -14.69 -21.82 -41.51
C GLN A 380 -15.03 -20.85 -40.34
N PRO A 381 -16.13 -20.07 -40.40
CA PRO A 381 -16.51 -19.10 -41.42
C PRO A 381 -16.77 -17.70 -40.81
N LYS A 382 -16.89 -16.70 -41.69
CA LYS A 382 -17.25 -15.30 -41.41
C LYS A 382 -18.47 -15.16 -40.48
N ARG A 383 -18.30 -14.41 -39.39
CA ARG A 383 -19.37 -13.65 -38.74
C ARG A 383 -19.07 -12.18 -38.93
N GLU A 384 -20.10 -11.45 -39.32
CA GLU A 384 -20.06 -10.09 -39.84
C GLU A 384 -19.42 -9.11 -38.86
N GLN A 385 -18.64 -8.20 -39.42
CA GLN A 385 -17.96 -7.11 -38.74
C GLN A 385 -19.02 -6.21 -38.10
N GLU A 386 -19.06 -6.17 -36.77
CA GLU A 386 -19.47 -4.96 -36.07
C GLU A 386 -18.31 -3.96 -36.26
N GLU A 387 -18.66 -2.80 -36.79
CA GLU A 387 -17.77 -1.67 -37.01
C GLU A 387 -17.08 -1.30 -35.70
N VAL A 388 -15.76 -1.51 -35.66
CA VAL A 388 -14.90 -0.91 -34.63
C VAL A 388 -14.99 0.59 -34.85
N LEU A 389 -15.74 1.26 -33.98
CA LEU A 389 -15.79 2.71 -33.89
C LEU A 389 -14.42 3.18 -33.38
N ASP A 390 -13.46 3.34 -34.28
CA ASP A 390 -12.18 4.01 -34.03
C ASP A 390 -12.45 5.54 -33.98
N GLN A 391 -13.25 5.96 -33.01
CA GLN A 391 -13.36 7.36 -32.62
C GLN A 391 -12.41 7.56 -31.44
N ASP A 392 -11.40 8.42 -31.63
CA ASP A 392 -10.57 8.94 -30.54
C ASP A 392 -11.47 9.70 -29.54
N PHE A 393 -12.16 8.98 -28.66
CA PHE A 393 -13.06 9.52 -27.64
C PHE A 393 -12.20 9.86 -26.42
N HIS A 394 -12.03 11.15 -26.13
CA HIS A 394 -11.30 11.61 -24.95
C HIS A 394 -12.13 12.59 -24.12
N LEU A 395 -12.26 12.31 -22.82
CA LEU A 395 -12.94 13.15 -21.84
C LEU A 395 -11.96 14.14 -21.20
N GLU A 396 -12.26 15.43 -21.34
CA GLU A 396 -11.48 16.51 -20.72
C GLU A 396 -12.26 17.24 -19.64
N GLU A 397 -11.55 17.71 -18.61
CA GLU A 397 -12.15 18.52 -17.54
C GLU A 397 -12.65 19.86 -18.10
N VAL A 398 -13.89 20.23 -17.76
CA VAL A 398 -14.44 21.56 -18.04
C VAL A 398 -13.93 22.55 -16.97
N ILE A 399 -12.77 23.13 -17.22
CA ILE A 399 -11.98 23.96 -16.28
C ILE A 399 -12.78 25.14 -15.68
N ASP A 400 -13.66 25.76 -16.46
CA ASP A 400 -14.43 26.93 -16.00
C ASP A 400 -15.69 26.56 -15.20
N TRP A 401 -16.01 25.27 -15.08
CA TRP A 401 -17.14 24.78 -14.30
C TRP A 401 -16.68 24.34 -12.88
N PRO A 402 -17.46 24.58 -11.82
CA PRO A 402 -18.73 25.32 -11.82
C PRO A 402 -18.55 26.83 -11.99
N GLY A 403 -17.39 27.41 -11.68
CA GLY A 403 -17.19 28.87 -11.78
C GLY A 403 -17.90 29.68 -10.69
N VAL A 404 -18.69 29.03 -9.83
CA VAL A 404 -19.28 29.57 -8.60
C VAL A 404 -18.95 28.66 -7.41
N ASN A 405 -18.93 29.23 -6.20
CA ASN A 405 -18.75 28.45 -4.98
C ASN A 405 -20.09 27.90 -4.49
N LEU A 406 -20.33 26.61 -4.71
CA LEU A 406 -21.53 25.87 -4.29
C LEU A 406 -21.59 25.60 -2.77
N LYS A 407 -20.54 25.92 -2.00
CA LYS A 407 -20.43 25.72 -0.54
C LYS A 407 -20.79 24.29 -0.09
N LEU A 408 -20.22 23.30 -0.78
CA LEU A 408 -20.50 21.89 -0.53
C LEU A 408 -19.73 21.36 0.68
N GLY A 409 -20.35 20.36 1.32
CA GLY A 409 -19.69 19.47 2.29
C GLY A 409 -18.97 18.34 1.59
N GLN A 410 -18.80 17.20 2.28
CA GLN A 410 -18.40 15.97 1.58
C GLN A 410 -19.52 15.58 0.59
N VAL A 411 -19.22 15.58 -0.71
CA VAL A 411 -20.16 15.16 -1.76
C VAL A 411 -20.24 13.65 -1.75
N SER A 412 -21.41 13.10 -1.46
CA SER A 412 -21.59 11.67 -1.25
C SER A 412 -22.39 10.98 -2.35
N GLY A 413 -23.27 11.73 -3.04
CA GLY A 413 -24.10 11.19 -4.11
C GLY A 413 -24.39 12.22 -5.20
N LEU A 414 -24.54 11.76 -6.44
CA LEU A 414 -24.85 12.53 -7.63
C LEU A 414 -25.91 11.80 -8.46
N ALA A 415 -26.83 12.57 -9.04
CA ALA A 415 -27.78 12.04 -10.01
C ALA A 415 -28.12 13.10 -11.06
N LEU A 416 -28.78 12.67 -12.13
CA LEU A 416 -29.36 13.56 -13.13
C LEU A 416 -30.88 13.50 -13.02
N ASP A 417 -31.53 14.67 -12.97
CA ASP A 417 -32.98 14.72 -13.02
C ASP A 417 -33.50 14.47 -14.45
N PRO A 418 -34.82 14.27 -14.67
CA PRO A 418 -35.38 14.07 -16.00
C PRO A 418 -35.18 15.23 -17.00
N LYS A 419 -34.68 16.38 -16.55
CA LYS A 419 -34.34 17.54 -17.37
C LYS A 419 -32.82 17.65 -17.58
N ASN A 420 -32.06 16.64 -17.19
CA ASN A 420 -30.60 16.58 -17.23
C ASN A 420 -29.91 17.62 -16.33
N ASN A 421 -30.59 18.12 -15.28
CA ASN A 421 -29.94 18.93 -14.25
C ASN A 421 -29.16 18.03 -13.30
N LEU A 422 -28.02 18.52 -12.82
CA LEU A 422 -27.21 17.82 -11.85
C LEU A 422 -27.84 17.95 -10.46
N VAL A 423 -28.12 16.83 -9.82
CA VAL A 423 -28.56 16.77 -8.42
C VAL A 423 -27.38 16.32 -7.56
N ILE A 424 -27.02 17.11 -6.57
CA ILE A 424 -25.88 16.89 -5.68
C ILE A 424 -26.40 16.60 -4.28
N PHE A 425 -25.95 15.49 -3.68
CA PHE A 425 -26.17 15.16 -2.28
C PHE A 425 -24.87 15.29 -1.49
N HIS A 426 -24.87 16.12 -0.45
CA HIS A 426 -23.68 16.41 0.35
C HIS A 426 -23.96 16.44 1.86
N ARG A 427 -22.91 16.21 2.65
CA ARG A 427 -22.98 16.10 4.12
C ARG A 427 -22.97 17.44 4.88
N GLY A 428 -23.16 18.56 4.18
CA GLY A 428 -23.12 19.88 4.82
C GLY A 428 -21.85 20.12 5.65
N ASP A 429 -22.02 20.51 6.91
CA ASP A 429 -20.97 20.65 7.93
C ASP A 429 -20.61 19.35 8.65
N HIS A 430 -21.37 18.27 8.47
CA HIS A 430 -21.06 16.96 9.03
C HIS A 430 -19.93 16.28 8.24
N VAL A 431 -19.06 15.58 8.95
CA VAL A 431 -17.91 14.87 8.38
C VAL A 431 -17.93 13.43 8.83
N TRP A 432 -17.97 12.50 7.88
CA TRP A 432 -17.71 11.09 8.17
C TRP A 432 -16.20 10.90 8.34
N ASN A 433 -15.81 10.43 9.52
CA ASN A 433 -14.45 10.01 9.85
C ASN A 433 -14.49 8.79 10.79
N GLY A 434 -13.32 8.31 11.22
CA GLY A 434 -13.19 7.14 12.10
C GLY A 434 -13.88 7.23 13.47
N ASN A 435 -14.35 8.41 13.89
CA ASN A 435 -15.07 8.61 15.16
C ASN A 435 -16.60 8.70 14.98
N SER A 436 -17.11 8.58 13.75
CA SER A 436 -18.54 8.77 13.46
C SER A 436 -19.40 7.63 14.01
N PHE A 437 -18.85 6.42 14.06
CA PHE A 437 -19.55 5.21 14.50
C PHE A 437 -18.71 4.45 15.53
N ASP A 438 -19.38 3.72 16.43
CA ASP A 438 -18.70 2.75 17.30
C ASP A 438 -18.57 1.38 16.61
N ARG A 439 -18.05 0.40 17.36
CA ARG A 439 -17.87 -0.98 16.88
C ARG A 439 -19.18 -1.72 16.58
N THR A 440 -20.31 -1.18 17.02
CA THR A 440 -21.65 -1.73 16.73
C THR A 440 -22.35 -0.96 15.62
N PHE A 441 -21.61 -0.14 14.87
CA PHE A 441 -22.10 0.71 13.79
C PHE A 441 -23.14 1.71 14.25
N VAL A 442 -23.15 2.08 15.54
CA VAL A 442 -24.05 3.09 16.06
C VAL A 442 -23.41 4.47 15.90
N TYR A 443 -24.16 5.41 15.30
CA TYR A 443 -23.70 6.79 15.14
C TYR A 443 -23.51 7.50 16.49
N GLN A 444 -22.32 8.07 16.70
CA GLN A 444 -21.90 8.65 17.99
C GLN A 444 -22.25 10.14 18.13
N MET A 445 -22.28 10.89 17.02
CA MET A 445 -22.48 12.34 17.05
C MET A 445 -23.97 12.73 17.03
N ARG A 446 -24.87 11.98 17.66
CA ARG A 446 -26.33 12.26 17.63
C ARG A 446 -26.68 13.63 18.24
N GLY A 447 -25.89 14.09 19.21
CA GLY A 447 -26.13 15.31 19.98
C GLY A 447 -25.94 16.62 19.21
N ILE A 448 -25.32 16.60 18.02
CA ILE A 448 -25.17 17.81 17.18
C ILE A 448 -26.45 18.14 16.39
N GLY A 449 -27.43 17.23 16.37
CA GLY A 449 -28.65 17.38 15.57
C GLY A 449 -28.46 16.97 14.10
N PRO A 450 -29.53 17.02 13.29
CA PRO A 450 -29.45 16.81 11.85
C PRO A 450 -28.76 18.00 11.16
N ILE A 451 -28.30 17.78 9.93
CA ILE A 451 -27.65 18.81 9.10
C ILE A 451 -28.63 19.97 8.87
N GLU A 452 -28.26 21.16 9.33
CA GLU A 452 -29.11 22.34 9.26
C GLU A 452 -29.14 22.98 7.87
N GLN A 453 -28.22 22.63 6.98
CA GLN A 453 -28.20 23.12 5.60
C GLN A 453 -29.05 22.22 4.68
N SER A 454 -29.47 22.76 3.54
CA SER A 454 -30.01 21.92 2.45
C SER A 454 -28.92 20.99 1.95
N THR A 455 -29.16 19.67 1.99
CA THR A 455 -28.19 18.64 1.59
C THR A 455 -28.34 18.21 0.15
N ILE A 456 -29.50 18.47 -0.47
CA ILE A 456 -29.78 18.16 -1.88
C ILE A 456 -29.84 19.47 -2.66
N LEU A 457 -28.97 19.63 -3.66
CA LEU A 457 -28.91 20.80 -4.53
C LEU A 457 -29.13 20.39 -5.99
N VAL A 458 -30.08 21.01 -6.66
CA VAL A 458 -30.29 20.89 -8.11
C VAL A 458 -29.57 22.03 -8.80
N VAL A 459 -28.63 21.71 -9.68
CA VAL A 459 -27.70 22.65 -10.31
C VAL A 459 -27.86 22.58 -11.82
N ASP A 460 -27.96 23.75 -12.44
CA ASP A 460 -27.95 23.87 -13.89
C ASP A 460 -26.57 23.46 -14.45
N PRO A 461 -26.51 22.50 -15.39
CA PRO A 461 -25.25 21.91 -15.85
C PRO A 461 -24.38 22.89 -16.65
N SER A 462 -24.97 23.96 -17.21
CA SER A 462 -24.27 24.93 -18.06
C SER A 462 -23.76 26.13 -17.27
N SER A 463 -24.64 26.72 -16.45
CA SER A 463 -24.40 27.96 -15.72
C SER A 463 -23.95 27.75 -14.29
N SER A 464 -24.02 26.51 -13.77
CA SER A 464 -23.74 26.12 -12.37
C SER A 464 -24.65 26.78 -11.31
N THR A 465 -25.73 27.43 -11.72
CA THR A 465 -26.65 28.07 -10.78
C THR A 465 -27.46 27.01 -10.04
N VAL A 466 -27.62 27.17 -8.72
CA VAL A 466 -28.53 26.34 -7.94
C VAL A 466 -29.97 26.72 -8.30
N LEU A 467 -30.69 25.80 -8.93
CA LEU A 467 -32.08 25.94 -9.33
C LEU A 467 -33.05 25.69 -8.16
N HIS A 468 -32.73 24.70 -7.33
CA HIS A 468 -33.55 24.29 -6.19
C HIS A 468 -32.69 23.62 -5.11
N SER A 469 -33.12 23.68 -3.85
CA SER A 469 -32.40 23.09 -2.71
C SER A 469 -33.36 22.52 -1.67
N THR A 470 -33.15 21.29 -1.20
CA THR A 470 -34.01 20.57 -0.25
C THR A 470 -33.18 19.74 0.75
N GLY A 471 -33.81 18.92 1.59
CA GLY A 471 -33.12 18.02 2.53
C GLY A 471 -32.69 18.65 3.85
N LYS A 472 -33.09 19.90 4.10
CA LYS A 472 -32.74 20.65 5.30
C LYS A 472 -33.31 19.99 6.57
N ASN A 473 -32.49 19.81 7.61
CA ASN A 473 -32.86 19.20 8.89
C ASN A 473 -33.37 17.74 8.79
N MET A 474 -33.08 17.03 7.69
CA MET A 474 -33.59 15.67 7.48
C MET A 474 -32.54 14.58 7.74
N PHE A 475 -31.27 14.88 7.48
CA PHE A 475 -30.20 13.89 7.38
C PHE A 475 -29.10 14.13 8.41
N TYR A 476 -28.40 13.07 8.79
CA TYR A 476 -27.25 13.10 9.69
C TYR A 476 -25.96 12.77 8.95
N LEU A 477 -25.98 11.79 8.06
CA LEU A 477 -24.81 11.42 7.29
C LEU A 477 -25.22 10.84 5.92
N PRO A 478 -25.57 11.74 4.96
CA PRO A 478 -25.85 11.43 3.57
C PRO A 478 -24.85 10.47 2.92
N HIS A 479 -25.35 9.53 2.11
CA HIS A 479 -24.53 8.67 1.26
C HIS A 479 -25.00 8.69 -0.19
N GLY A 480 -25.78 7.71 -0.67
CA GLY A 480 -26.18 7.58 -2.07
C GLY A 480 -27.39 8.43 -2.45
N LEU A 481 -27.51 8.72 -3.75
CA LEU A 481 -28.58 9.51 -4.37
C LEU A 481 -28.89 8.96 -5.77
N THR A 482 -30.16 8.67 -6.02
CA THR A 482 -30.68 8.40 -7.37
C THR A 482 -31.97 9.19 -7.60
N VAL A 483 -32.23 9.57 -8.84
CA VAL A 483 -33.51 10.20 -9.25
C VAL A 483 -34.30 9.21 -10.10
N ASP A 484 -35.56 8.96 -9.72
CA ASP A 484 -36.43 8.11 -10.53
C ASP A 484 -37.03 8.86 -11.73
N LYS A 485 -37.64 8.12 -12.66
CA LYS A 485 -38.25 8.69 -13.88
C LYS A 485 -39.33 9.76 -13.62
N ASP A 486 -39.90 9.77 -12.42
CA ASP A 486 -40.94 10.73 -12.00
C ASP A 486 -40.33 11.96 -11.29
N GLY A 487 -38.98 12.03 -11.23
CA GLY A 487 -38.21 13.10 -10.60
C GLY A 487 -38.09 12.99 -9.08
N ASN A 488 -38.47 11.86 -8.47
CA ASN A 488 -38.35 11.69 -7.02
C ASN A 488 -36.91 11.33 -6.65
N TYR A 489 -36.46 11.86 -5.51
CA TYR A 489 -35.14 11.58 -4.97
C TYR A 489 -35.18 10.33 -4.09
N TRP A 490 -34.29 9.39 -4.36
CA TRP A 490 -34.05 8.21 -3.54
C TRP A 490 -32.68 8.34 -2.90
N VAL A 491 -32.63 8.38 -1.57
CA VAL A 491 -31.41 8.67 -0.84
C VAL A 491 -31.20 7.74 0.34
N THR A 492 -29.94 7.51 0.69
CA THR A 492 -29.55 6.74 1.86
C THR A 492 -28.87 7.63 2.90
N ASP A 493 -29.10 7.30 4.17
CA ASP A 493 -28.38 7.92 5.29
C ASP A 493 -27.81 6.82 6.17
N VAL A 494 -26.49 6.81 6.28
CA VAL A 494 -25.77 5.74 6.99
C VAL A 494 -25.81 5.91 8.50
N ALA A 495 -26.00 7.13 9.03
CA ALA A 495 -26.15 7.37 10.45
C ALA A 495 -27.54 6.95 10.92
N LEU A 496 -28.55 7.18 10.08
CA LEU A 496 -29.91 6.74 10.33
C LEU A 496 -30.12 5.25 10.02
N HIS A 497 -29.25 4.62 9.22
CA HIS A 497 -29.46 3.27 8.67
C HIS A 497 -30.79 3.17 7.91
N GLN A 498 -31.09 4.19 7.10
CA GLN A 498 -32.39 4.34 6.44
C GLN A 498 -32.26 4.70 4.97
N VAL A 499 -33.32 4.34 4.24
CA VAL A 499 -33.55 4.71 2.84
C VAL A 499 -34.80 5.56 2.76
N PHE A 500 -34.73 6.66 2.01
CA PHE A 500 -35.81 7.63 1.86
C PHE A 500 -36.19 7.79 0.38
N LYS A 501 -37.49 7.88 0.12
CA LYS A 501 -38.02 8.44 -1.12
C LYS A 501 -38.59 9.82 -0.83
N LEU A 502 -38.14 10.84 -1.55
CA LEU A 502 -38.59 12.23 -1.43
C LEU A 502 -39.27 12.68 -2.72
N GLY A 503 -40.32 13.50 -2.61
CA GLY A 503 -41.03 13.99 -3.79
C GLY A 503 -40.23 15.02 -4.60
N ALA A 504 -40.39 14.98 -5.92
CA ALA A 504 -39.77 15.91 -6.87
C ALA A 504 -40.03 17.41 -6.57
N GLN A 505 -41.14 17.72 -5.92
CA GLN A 505 -41.60 19.09 -5.63
C GLN A 505 -41.08 19.66 -4.29
N GLY A 506 -40.17 18.95 -3.60
CA GLY A 506 -39.48 19.48 -2.42
C GLY A 506 -40.34 19.60 -1.16
N GLY A 507 -41.23 18.63 -0.90
CA GLY A 507 -41.96 18.58 0.37
C GLY A 507 -41.09 18.15 1.55
N ASP A 508 -41.38 18.67 2.75
CA ASP A 508 -40.62 18.41 3.99
C ASP A 508 -40.75 16.98 4.52
N SER A 509 -41.63 16.16 3.95
CA SER A 509 -41.92 14.81 4.42
C SER A 509 -41.57 13.76 3.36
N PRO A 510 -40.88 12.67 3.75
CA PRO A 510 -40.58 11.57 2.85
C PRO A 510 -41.85 10.83 2.42
N LEU A 511 -41.91 10.43 1.15
CA LEU A 511 -42.95 9.57 0.58
C LEU A 511 -42.83 8.12 1.06
N LEU A 512 -41.61 7.68 1.35
CA LEU A 512 -41.30 6.36 1.89
C LEU A 512 -40.06 6.46 2.78
N VAL A 513 -40.08 5.73 3.90
CA VAL A 513 -38.91 5.52 4.76
C VAL A 513 -38.81 4.03 5.07
N LEU A 514 -37.63 3.46 4.82
CA LEU A 514 -37.30 2.09 5.19
C LEU A 514 -36.10 2.07 6.15
N GLY A 515 -36.02 1.07 7.02
CA GLY A 515 -35.05 0.99 8.11
C GLY A 515 -35.54 1.66 9.40
N LYS A 516 -34.71 1.60 10.45
CA LYS A 516 -35.00 2.22 11.75
C LYS A 516 -33.89 3.19 12.11
N ALA A 517 -34.27 4.44 12.34
CA ALA A 517 -33.35 5.52 12.67
C ALA A 517 -32.38 5.11 13.80
N PHE A 518 -31.09 5.20 13.50
CA PHE A 518 -29.96 4.93 14.39
C PHE A 518 -29.90 3.50 14.97
N GLN A 519 -30.56 2.55 14.32
CA GLN A 519 -30.61 1.15 14.73
C GLN A 519 -30.10 0.28 13.57
N PRO A 520 -28.80 -0.06 13.57
CA PRO A 520 -28.25 -0.99 12.59
C PRO A 520 -28.87 -2.38 12.75
N GLY A 521 -29.04 -3.10 11.64
CA GLY A 521 -29.47 -4.49 11.65
C GLY A 521 -29.34 -5.15 10.28
N SER A 522 -29.54 -6.47 10.25
CA SER A 522 -29.35 -7.31 9.07
C SER A 522 -30.61 -8.11 8.68
N ASP A 523 -31.76 -7.83 9.31
CA ASP A 523 -33.03 -8.44 8.92
C ASP A 523 -33.68 -7.73 7.70
N LYS A 524 -34.92 -8.10 7.36
CA LYS A 524 -35.65 -7.56 6.20
C LYS A 524 -36.18 -6.13 6.38
N SER A 525 -36.18 -5.62 7.60
CA SER A 525 -36.75 -4.33 8.00
C SER A 525 -35.72 -3.33 8.53
N HIS A 526 -34.49 -3.79 8.76
CA HIS A 526 -33.34 -2.99 9.17
C HIS A 526 -32.26 -2.99 8.08
N PHE A 527 -31.51 -1.89 8.02
CA PHE A 527 -30.28 -1.79 7.24
C PHE A 527 -29.09 -1.59 8.18
N CYS A 528 -27.89 -1.75 7.67
CA CYS A 528 -26.65 -1.44 8.34
C CYS A 528 -25.78 -0.59 7.41
N GLN A 529 -25.98 0.73 7.51
CA GLN A 529 -25.27 1.74 6.73
C GLN A 529 -25.47 1.50 5.22
N PRO A 530 -26.72 1.66 4.72
CA PRO A 530 -27.02 1.45 3.32
C PRO A 530 -26.30 2.47 2.45
N THR A 531 -25.76 2.02 1.32
CA THR A 531 -24.86 2.80 0.48
C THR A 531 -25.60 3.47 -0.67
N ASP A 532 -26.45 2.76 -1.41
CA ASP A 532 -27.04 3.32 -2.63
C ASP A 532 -28.41 2.70 -2.97
N VAL A 533 -29.14 3.34 -3.90
CA VAL A 533 -30.44 2.91 -4.40
C VAL A 533 -30.49 2.99 -5.93
N ALA A 534 -30.93 1.92 -6.59
CA ALA A 534 -31.29 1.93 -8.01
C ALA A 534 -32.78 1.65 -8.19
N VAL A 535 -33.44 2.35 -9.11
CA VAL A 535 -34.90 2.24 -9.34
C VAL A 535 -35.16 1.80 -10.77
N ASP A 536 -35.85 0.66 -10.95
CA ASP A 536 -36.27 0.17 -12.26
C ASP A 536 -37.36 1.08 -12.85
N PRO A 537 -37.10 1.80 -13.96
CA PRO A 537 -38.10 2.69 -14.56
C PRO A 537 -39.30 1.93 -15.13
N ALA A 538 -39.17 0.63 -15.45
CA ALA A 538 -40.24 -0.17 -16.04
C ALA A 538 -41.26 -0.65 -14.99
N THR A 539 -40.80 -1.07 -13.81
CA THR A 539 -41.65 -1.66 -12.77
C THR A 539 -41.84 -0.76 -11.54
N GLY A 540 -40.92 0.19 -11.32
CA GLY A 540 -40.79 0.96 -10.09
C GLY A 540 -40.25 0.16 -8.90
N ASN A 541 -39.87 -1.11 -9.10
CA ASN A 541 -39.11 -1.85 -8.11
C ASN A 541 -37.77 -1.16 -7.88
N PHE A 542 -37.26 -1.23 -6.67
CA PHE A 542 -35.98 -0.61 -6.35
C PHE A 542 -35.09 -1.57 -5.57
N TYR A 543 -33.80 -1.30 -5.67
CA TYR A 543 -32.72 -2.12 -5.15
C TYR A 543 -31.89 -1.24 -4.23
N VAL A 544 -31.55 -1.77 -3.06
CA VAL A 544 -30.75 -1.08 -2.06
C VAL A 544 -29.49 -1.89 -1.84
N SER A 545 -28.33 -1.26 -1.95
CA SER A 545 -27.07 -1.84 -1.48
C SER A 545 -26.91 -1.53 0.01
N ASP A 546 -26.86 -2.60 0.81
CA ASP A 546 -26.73 -2.54 2.25
C ASP A 546 -25.33 -3.04 2.59
N GLY A 547 -24.35 -2.10 2.62
CA GLY A 547 -23.00 -2.41 2.15
C GLY A 547 -21.83 -2.22 3.12
N TYR A 548 -21.88 -1.34 4.12
CA TYR A 548 -20.70 -1.13 4.99
C TYR A 548 -20.56 -2.16 6.10
N CYS A 549 -21.69 -2.60 6.66
CA CYS A 549 -21.71 -3.63 7.71
C CYS A 549 -22.61 -4.83 7.38
N ASN A 550 -23.22 -4.80 6.20
CA ASN A 550 -23.81 -5.95 5.54
C ASN A 550 -23.17 -6.08 4.15
N SER A 551 -23.30 -7.22 3.51
CA SER A 551 -22.73 -7.47 2.17
C SER A 551 -23.82 -7.99 1.23
N ARG A 552 -24.93 -7.25 1.11
CA ARG A 552 -26.13 -7.70 0.40
C ARG A 552 -26.79 -6.62 -0.44
N ILE A 553 -27.50 -7.05 -1.48
CA ILE A 553 -28.45 -6.25 -2.23
C ILE A 553 -29.87 -6.69 -1.85
N MET A 554 -30.74 -5.73 -1.59
CA MET A 554 -32.15 -5.97 -1.24
C MET A 554 -33.07 -5.36 -2.29
N GLN A 555 -34.01 -6.14 -2.78
CA GLN A 555 -35.04 -5.69 -3.72
C GLN A 555 -36.37 -5.45 -3.02
N PHE A 556 -37.02 -4.35 -3.38
CA PHE A 556 -38.32 -3.95 -2.88
C PHE A 556 -39.27 -3.58 -4.01
N SER A 557 -40.57 -3.74 -3.75
CA SER A 557 -41.63 -3.19 -4.61
C SER A 557 -41.70 -1.67 -4.51
N PRO A 558 -42.39 -0.96 -5.43
CA PRO A 558 -42.54 0.50 -5.36
C PRO A 558 -43.16 1.01 -4.04
N LEU A 559 -43.86 0.12 -3.33
CA LEU A 559 -44.50 0.39 -2.03
C LEU A 559 -43.61 0.03 -0.82
N GLY A 560 -42.35 -0.34 -1.05
CA GLY A 560 -41.40 -0.70 0.01
C GLY A 560 -41.60 -2.09 0.60
N LYS A 561 -42.30 -3.00 -0.09
CA LYS A 561 -42.41 -4.41 0.36
C LYS A 561 -41.19 -5.19 -0.10
N PHE A 562 -40.52 -5.88 0.82
CA PHE A 562 -39.41 -6.77 0.52
C PHE A 562 -39.82 -7.85 -0.49
N ILE A 563 -38.99 -8.06 -1.52
CA ILE A 563 -39.17 -9.08 -2.55
C ILE A 563 -38.14 -10.19 -2.35
N LEU A 564 -36.86 -9.87 -2.51
CA LEU A 564 -35.75 -10.83 -2.38
C LEU A 564 -34.45 -10.11 -1.97
N GLN A 565 -33.44 -10.89 -1.62
CA GLN A 565 -32.08 -10.41 -1.37
C GLN A 565 -31.06 -11.41 -1.91
N TRP A 566 -29.87 -10.93 -2.23
CA TRP A 566 -28.72 -11.75 -2.57
C TRP A 566 -27.43 -11.05 -2.14
N GLY A 567 -26.32 -11.76 -2.18
CA GLY A 567 -25.05 -11.29 -1.62
C GLY A 567 -24.80 -11.83 -0.22
N GLU A 568 -23.53 -12.12 0.05
CA GLU A 568 -22.99 -12.46 1.36
C GLU A 568 -21.53 -12.01 1.44
N GLU A 569 -21.03 -11.84 2.66
CA GLU A 569 -19.63 -11.48 2.91
C GLU A 569 -18.72 -12.67 2.54
N SER A 570 -17.56 -12.37 1.95
CA SER A 570 -16.57 -13.41 1.66
C SER A 570 -15.87 -13.87 2.93
N SER A 571 -15.96 -15.16 3.25
CA SER A 571 -15.15 -15.80 4.30
C SER A 571 -13.74 -16.18 3.84
N SER A 572 -13.38 -15.84 2.60
CA SER A 572 -12.12 -16.20 1.95
C SER A 572 -11.45 -14.97 1.31
N PRO A 573 -10.12 -14.94 1.20
CA PRO A 573 -9.41 -13.88 0.47
C PRO A 573 -9.78 -13.80 -1.03
N ALA A 574 -10.36 -14.86 -1.59
CA ALA A 574 -10.83 -14.90 -2.97
C ALA A 574 -12.37 -14.86 -3.02
N ALA A 575 -12.94 -13.65 -3.00
CA ALA A 575 -14.37 -13.44 -3.08
C ALA A 575 -14.95 -14.02 -4.39
N LYS A 576 -15.93 -14.93 -4.27
CA LYS A 576 -16.58 -15.55 -5.43
C LYS A 576 -17.57 -14.59 -6.08
N ALA A 577 -17.97 -14.93 -7.31
CA ALA A 577 -19.08 -14.27 -7.98
C ALA A 577 -20.35 -14.34 -7.11
N GLY A 578 -21.03 -13.20 -6.94
CA GLY A 578 -22.21 -13.06 -6.08
C GLY A 578 -21.91 -12.82 -4.59
N GLN A 579 -20.65 -12.84 -4.17
CA GLN A 579 -20.24 -12.36 -2.84
C GLN A 579 -19.75 -10.91 -2.93
N PHE A 580 -19.94 -10.14 -1.86
CA PHE A 580 -19.51 -8.75 -1.79
C PHE A 580 -18.63 -8.52 -0.56
N SER A 581 -17.74 -7.53 -0.64
CA SER A 581 -17.14 -6.96 0.57
C SER A 581 -17.94 -5.73 0.98
N ILE A 582 -17.95 -4.69 0.12
CA ILE A 582 -18.78 -3.49 0.28
C ILE A 582 -19.49 -3.20 -1.04
N PRO A 583 -20.74 -3.65 -1.26
CA PRO A 583 -21.54 -3.17 -2.38
C PRO A 583 -21.83 -1.69 -2.17
N HIS A 584 -21.16 -0.81 -2.93
CA HIS A 584 -21.08 0.62 -2.63
C HIS A 584 -21.96 1.49 -3.54
N SER A 585 -22.08 1.14 -4.83
CA SER A 585 -22.83 1.90 -5.82
C SER A 585 -23.57 0.96 -6.78
N LEU A 586 -24.74 1.40 -7.27
CA LEU A 586 -25.66 0.64 -8.10
C LEU A 586 -25.92 1.35 -9.44
N ALA A 587 -25.55 0.72 -10.55
CA ALA A 587 -25.94 1.14 -11.89
C ALA A 587 -27.00 0.21 -12.47
N LEU A 588 -28.14 0.78 -12.86
CA LEU A 588 -29.18 0.04 -13.57
C LEU A 588 -28.89 0.05 -15.08
N LEU A 589 -29.06 -1.11 -15.73
CA LEU A 589 -28.96 -1.27 -17.18
C LEU A 589 -30.34 -1.69 -17.72
N PRO A 590 -31.24 -0.73 -18.01
CA PRO A 590 -32.65 -1.02 -18.32
C PRO A 590 -32.84 -1.83 -19.62
N ASP A 591 -32.01 -1.53 -20.62
CA ASP A 591 -31.97 -2.19 -21.93
C ASP A 591 -31.54 -3.67 -21.84
N LEU A 592 -30.70 -4.00 -20.86
CA LEU A 592 -30.22 -5.37 -20.62
C LEU A 592 -30.92 -6.10 -19.47
N ARG A 593 -31.81 -5.40 -18.75
CA ARG A 593 -32.47 -5.86 -17.51
C ARG A 593 -31.48 -6.39 -16.48
N GLN A 594 -30.42 -5.61 -16.23
CA GLN A 594 -29.36 -5.92 -15.28
C GLN A 594 -29.14 -4.81 -14.25
N LEU A 595 -28.61 -5.19 -13.09
CA LEU A 595 -28.09 -4.31 -12.05
C LEU A 595 -26.60 -4.58 -11.89
N CYS A 596 -25.76 -3.60 -12.17
CA CYS A 596 -24.33 -3.65 -11.90
C CYS A 596 -24.02 -2.98 -10.56
N VAL A 597 -23.13 -3.62 -9.80
CA VAL A 597 -22.78 -3.24 -8.43
C VAL A 597 -21.29 -3.00 -8.38
N ALA A 598 -20.87 -1.82 -7.92
CA ALA A 598 -19.49 -1.56 -7.55
C ALA A 598 -19.21 -2.27 -6.21
N ASP A 599 -18.45 -3.36 -6.25
CA ASP A 599 -18.03 -4.13 -5.08
C ASP A 599 -16.69 -3.56 -4.61
N ARG A 600 -16.79 -2.49 -3.80
CA ARG A 600 -15.72 -1.52 -3.59
C ARG A 600 -14.42 -2.18 -3.20
N GLU A 601 -14.33 -2.78 -2.03
CA GLU A 601 -13.08 -3.35 -1.49
C GLU A 601 -12.57 -4.58 -2.26
N ASN A 602 -13.33 -5.11 -3.22
CA ASN A 602 -12.89 -6.18 -4.11
C ASN A 602 -12.37 -5.67 -5.47
N GLY A 603 -12.41 -4.36 -5.72
CA GLY A 603 -11.89 -3.71 -6.93
C GLY A 603 -12.55 -4.21 -8.21
N ARG A 604 -13.85 -4.49 -8.17
CA ARG A 604 -14.60 -5.08 -9.30
C ARG A 604 -16.03 -4.57 -9.41
N ILE A 605 -16.61 -4.75 -10.58
CA ILE A 605 -18.02 -4.50 -10.87
C ILE A 605 -18.69 -5.84 -11.16
N GLN A 606 -19.78 -6.15 -10.47
CA GLN A 606 -20.56 -7.38 -10.67
C GLN A 606 -21.98 -7.06 -11.14
N CYS A 607 -22.45 -7.72 -12.18
CA CYS A 607 -23.77 -7.49 -12.76
C CYS A 607 -24.70 -8.69 -12.55
N PHE A 608 -25.96 -8.39 -12.23
CA PHE A 608 -26.99 -9.36 -11.83
C PHE A 608 -28.28 -9.14 -12.61
N ARG A 609 -29.06 -10.19 -12.81
CA ARG A 609 -30.38 -10.11 -13.43
C ARG A 609 -31.39 -9.45 -12.48
N LEU A 610 -32.15 -8.47 -12.96
CA LEU A 610 -33.10 -7.71 -12.13
C LEU A 610 -34.22 -8.55 -11.50
N GLU A 611 -34.67 -9.60 -12.19
CA GLU A 611 -35.80 -10.41 -11.74
C GLU A 611 -35.42 -11.43 -10.66
N THR A 612 -34.20 -11.97 -10.71
CA THR A 612 -33.79 -13.13 -9.92
C THR A 612 -32.62 -12.86 -8.98
N GLY A 613 -31.81 -11.83 -9.23
CA GLY A 613 -30.55 -11.61 -8.53
C GLY A 613 -29.42 -12.56 -8.96
N ASP A 614 -29.60 -13.29 -10.07
CA ASP A 614 -28.58 -14.22 -10.56
C ASP A 614 -27.38 -13.47 -11.15
N PHE A 615 -26.17 -13.92 -10.83
CA PHE A 615 -24.93 -13.40 -11.39
C PHE A 615 -24.88 -13.56 -12.91
N VAL A 616 -24.50 -12.49 -13.61
CA VAL A 616 -24.38 -12.44 -15.07
C VAL A 616 -22.93 -12.29 -15.50
N LYS A 617 -22.23 -11.27 -15.01
CA LYS A 617 -20.88 -10.90 -15.45
C LYS A 617 -20.12 -10.20 -14.34
N GLU A 618 -18.80 -10.35 -14.37
CA GLU A 618 -17.85 -9.55 -13.58
C GLU A 618 -16.97 -8.75 -14.55
N ILE A 619 -16.73 -7.48 -14.23
CA ILE A 619 -15.74 -6.61 -14.86
C ILE A 619 -14.70 -6.31 -13.80
N LYS A 620 -13.47 -6.79 -14.02
CA LYS A 620 -12.34 -6.56 -13.14
C LYS A 620 -11.14 -6.17 -13.99
N HIS A 621 -10.53 -5.04 -13.67
CA HIS A 621 -9.38 -4.53 -14.40
C HIS A 621 -8.27 -4.15 -13.42
N LYS A 622 -7.01 -4.43 -13.77
CA LYS A 622 -5.87 -4.03 -12.93
C LYS A 622 -5.84 -2.52 -12.69
N ALA A 623 -6.30 -1.73 -13.67
CA ALA A 623 -6.36 -0.28 -13.56
C ALA A 623 -7.42 0.23 -12.56
N PHE A 624 -8.40 -0.58 -12.17
CA PHE A 624 -9.28 -0.21 -11.05
C PHE A 624 -8.53 -0.22 -9.72
N GLY A 625 -7.50 -1.06 -9.62
CA GLY A 625 -6.86 -1.33 -8.36
C GLY A 625 -7.72 -2.23 -7.46
N SER A 626 -7.66 -1.94 -6.18
CA SER A 626 -8.33 -2.59 -5.06
C SER A 626 -9.71 -2.01 -4.75
N GLU A 627 -10.00 -0.78 -5.20
CA GLU A 627 -11.26 -0.10 -4.86
C GLU A 627 -12.01 0.43 -6.08
N VAL A 628 -13.28 0.07 -6.25
CA VAL A 628 -14.19 0.76 -7.19
C VAL A 628 -15.32 1.40 -6.40
N PHE A 629 -15.36 2.73 -6.32
CA PHE A 629 -16.36 3.43 -5.49
C PHE A 629 -17.70 3.53 -6.18
N ALA A 630 -17.72 3.95 -7.44
CA ALA A 630 -18.97 4.21 -8.12
C ALA A 630 -18.97 3.79 -9.58
N VAL A 631 -20.17 3.49 -10.07
CA VAL A 631 -20.43 3.04 -11.42
C VAL A 631 -21.67 3.74 -11.96
N SER A 632 -21.63 4.17 -13.22
CA SER A 632 -22.76 4.76 -13.94
C SER A 632 -22.88 4.13 -15.31
N TYR A 633 -24.10 3.99 -15.82
CA TYR A 633 -24.37 3.40 -17.11
C TYR A 633 -25.16 4.36 -17.99
N VAL A 634 -24.74 4.48 -19.25
CA VAL A 634 -25.47 5.19 -20.29
C VAL A 634 -25.93 4.17 -21.34
N PRO A 635 -27.24 4.15 -21.70
CA PRO A 635 -27.76 3.29 -22.75
C PRO A 635 -26.94 3.42 -24.04
N GLY A 636 -26.69 2.29 -24.70
CA GLY A 636 -25.72 2.22 -25.80
C GLY A 636 -24.42 1.51 -25.41
N GLY A 637 -24.35 0.96 -24.19
CA GLY A 637 -23.27 0.08 -23.77
C GLY A 637 -22.04 0.80 -23.20
N LEU A 638 -22.18 2.02 -22.72
CA LEU A 638 -21.09 2.77 -22.08
C LEU A 638 -21.22 2.70 -20.56
N LEU A 639 -20.14 2.29 -19.90
CA LEU A 639 -20.04 2.19 -18.46
C LEU A 639 -18.95 3.16 -17.97
N TYR A 640 -19.29 3.97 -16.98
CA TYR A 640 -18.37 4.88 -16.32
C TYR A 640 -18.10 4.36 -14.92
N ALA A 641 -16.86 4.44 -14.46
CA ALA A 641 -16.50 4.09 -13.09
C ALA A 641 -15.45 5.04 -12.54
N VAL A 642 -15.40 5.15 -11.22
CA VAL A 642 -14.30 5.82 -10.51
C VAL A 642 -13.74 4.87 -9.46
N ASN A 643 -12.42 4.72 -9.44
CA ASN A 643 -11.74 3.98 -8.39
C ASN A 643 -11.35 4.91 -7.24
N GLY A 644 -10.94 4.32 -6.11
CA GLY A 644 -10.37 5.05 -4.98
C GLY A 644 -8.97 4.57 -4.66
N MET A 645 -8.33 5.27 -3.72
CA MET A 645 -7.01 4.88 -3.23
C MET A 645 -7.18 4.06 -1.96
N HIS A 646 -6.83 2.78 -2.01
CA HIS A 646 -6.69 1.98 -0.80
C HIS A 646 -5.34 2.25 -0.14
N TYR A 647 -5.38 2.60 1.14
CA TYR A 647 -4.30 3.25 1.91
C TYR A 647 -2.99 2.44 2.06
N MET A 648 -2.87 1.24 1.51
CA MET A 648 -1.77 0.32 1.86
C MET A 648 -1.15 -0.45 0.69
N THR A 649 -1.79 -0.57 -0.48
CA THR A 649 -1.37 -1.56 -1.50
C THR A 649 -1.64 -1.22 -2.95
N ASP A 650 -2.40 -0.16 -3.24
CA ASP A 650 -2.87 0.06 -4.59
C ASP A 650 -1.88 0.88 -5.44
N THR A 651 -1.46 0.30 -6.56
CA THR A 651 -0.59 0.97 -7.54
C THR A 651 -1.39 1.60 -8.68
N ALA A 652 -2.70 1.35 -8.75
CA ALA A 652 -3.57 1.95 -9.74
C ALA A 652 -3.80 3.43 -9.41
N PRO A 653 -3.57 4.36 -10.37
CA PRO A 653 -3.88 5.76 -10.14
C PRO A 653 -5.38 5.94 -9.96
N VAL A 654 -5.76 6.85 -9.05
CA VAL A 654 -7.15 7.27 -8.86
C VAL A 654 -7.58 8.10 -10.07
N GLN A 655 -8.55 7.59 -10.81
CA GLN A 655 -9.04 8.16 -12.07
C GLN A 655 -10.45 7.67 -12.39
N GLY A 656 -11.08 8.33 -13.35
CA GLY A 656 -12.30 7.86 -13.98
C GLY A 656 -12.00 6.95 -15.17
N PHE A 657 -12.89 6.00 -15.41
CA PHE A 657 -12.82 5.05 -16.51
C PHE A 657 -14.08 5.16 -17.34
N LEU A 658 -13.93 5.24 -18.66
CA LEU A 658 -14.98 4.98 -19.63
C LEU A 658 -14.73 3.62 -20.26
N MET A 659 -15.73 2.75 -20.25
CA MET A 659 -15.62 1.36 -20.68
C MET A 659 -16.75 0.96 -21.62
N ASN A 660 -16.44 0.03 -22.52
CA ASN A 660 -17.46 -0.67 -23.27
C ASN A 660 -18.02 -1.80 -22.39
N PHE A 661 -19.33 -1.78 -22.12
CA PHE A 661 -19.97 -2.77 -21.27
C PHE A 661 -19.86 -4.20 -21.84
N SER A 662 -20.05 -4.36 -23.15
CA SER A 662 -20.07 -5.65 -23.83
C SER A 662 -18.71 -6.33 -23.77
N SER A 663 -17.63 -5.63 -24.17
CA SER A 663 -16.27 -6.18 -24.11
C SER A 663 -15.67 -6.15 -22.70
N GLY A 664 -16.03 -5.16 -21.88
CA GLY A 664 -15.38 -4.87 -20.60
C GLY A 664 -14.05 -4.14 -20.74
N GLU A 665 -13.71 -3.66 -21.94
CA GLU A 665 -12.48 -2.92 -22.21
C GLU A 665 -12.62 -1.45 -21.81
N ILE A 666 -11.54 -0.87 -21.30
CA ILE A 666 -11.42 0.56 -21.05
C ILE A 666 -11.21 1.26 -22.39
N ILE A 667 -12.14 2.15 -22.73
CA ILE A 667 -12.10 3.02 -23.91
C ILE A 667 -11.23 4.24 -23.61
N ASP A 668 -11.43 4.88 -22.45
CA ASP A 668 -10.72 6.09 -22.06
C ASP A 668 -10.56 6.16 -20.53
N THR A 669 -9.58 6.95 -20.08
CA THR A 669 -9.34 7.28 -18.67
C THR A 669 -9.26 8.79 -18.51
N PHE A 670 -9.93 9.33 -17.49
CA PHE A 670 -10.00 10.77 -17.28
C PHE A 670 -9.66 11.15 -15.84
N LEU A 671 -9.01 12.29 -15.69
CA LEU A 671 -8.61 12.85 -14.40
C LEU A 671 -8.74 14.38 -14.43
N PRO A 672 -9.05 15.03 -13.30
CA PRO A 672 -9.11 16.47 -13.26
C PRO A 672 -7.69 17.04 -13.44
N VAL A 673 -7.61 18.10 -14.25
CA VAL A 673 -6.36 18.78 -14.62
C VAL A 673 -6.01 19.84 -13.57
N ARG A 674 -7.02 20.46 -12.93
CA ARG A 674 -6.82 21.50 -11.92
C ARG A 674 -6.26 20.96 -10.60
N LYS A 675 -6.66 19.75 -10.22
CA LYS A 675 -6.27 19.06 -8.98
C LYS A 675 -6.45 17.56 -9.22
N SER A 676 -5.73 16.72 -8.50
CA SER A 676 -6.04 15.30 -8.46
C SER A 676 -7.36 15.03 -7.72
N PHE A 677 -8.01 13.93 -8.09
CA PHE A 677 -9.03 13.33 -7.23
C PHE A 677 -8.44 13.05 -5.84
N ASP A 678 -9.24 13.30 -4.80
CA ASP A 678 -8.88 13.08 -3.39
C ASP A 678 -9.62 11.83 -2.87
N MET A 679 -10.95 11.84 -2.94
CA MET A 679 -11.78 10.65 -2.75
C MET A 679 -13.02 10.73 -3.67
N PRO A 680 -12.89 10.35 -4.95
CA PRO A 680 -14.00 10.34 -5.88
C PRO A 680 -14.98 9.26 -5.42
N HIS A 681 -16.12 9.71 -4.94
CA HIS A 681 -17.06 8.88 -4.17
C HIS A 681 -18.27 8.47 -4.99
N ASP A 682 -18.66 9.30 -5.96
CA ASP A 682 -19.76 9.01 -6.86
C ASP A 682 -19.52 9.53 -8.29
N VAL A 683 -20.16 8.90 -9.28
CA VAL A 683 -20.07 9.28 -10.70
C VAL A 683 -21.44 9.18 -11.37
N VAL A 684 -21.80 10.18 -12.16
CA VAL A 684 -22.98 10.13 -13.04
C VAL A 684 -22.64 10.64 -14.42
N ALA A 685 -23.09 9.92 -15.45
CA ALA A 685 -22.92 10.31 -16.84
C ALA A 685 -24.28 10.54 -17.50
N SER A 686 -24.32 11.52 -18.40
CA SER A 686 -25.50 11.82 -19.22
C SER A 686 -25.36 11.24 -20.63
N GLU A 687 -26.48 11.12 -21.35
CA GLU A 687 -26.50 10.58 -22.72
C GLU A 687 -25.68 11.42 -23.72
N ASP A 688 -25.43 12.70 -23.44
CA ASP A 688 -24.60 13.57 -24.28
C ASP A 688 -23.09 13.37 -24.06
N GLY A 689 -22.70 12.46 -23.16
CA GLY A 689 -21.31 12.16 -22.82
C GLY A 689 -20.73 13.05 -21.73
N THR A 690 -21.47 14.03 -21.19
CA THR A 690 -21.04 14.80 -20.02
C THR A 690 -21.01 13.89 -18.79
N VAL A 691 -19.90 13.95 -18.05
CA VAL A 691 -19.68 13.16 -16.82
C VAL A 691 -19.44 14.08 -15.63
N TYR A 692 -20.03 13.73 -14.49
CA TYR A 692 -19.82 14.39 -13.22
C TYR A 692 -19.25 13.41 -12.20
N VAL A 693 -18.21 13.83 -11.47
CA VAL A 693 -17.61 13.05 -10.37
C VAL A 693 -17.69 13.84 -9.08
N GLY A 694 -18.33 13.27 -8.07
CA GLY A 694 -18.47 13.84 -6.74
C GLY A 694 -17.28 13.42 -5.88
N ASP A 695 -16.52 14.38 -5.37
CA ASP A 695 -15.35 14.10 -4.55
C ASP A 695 -15.63 14.50 -3.09
N ALA A 696 -15.68 13.47 -2.23
CA ALA A 696 -16.07 13.62 -0.85
C ALA A 696 -14.98 14.33 -0.02
N HIS A 697 -13.70 14.11 -0.28
CA HIS A 697 -12.61 14.76 0.46
C HIS A 697 -12.28 16.13 -0.10
N ALA A 698 -12.28 16.28 -1.42
CA ALA A 698 -12.09 17.59 -2.06
C ALA A 698 -13.32 18.50 -1.91
N LYS A 699 -14.47 17.98 -1.48
CA LYS A 699 -15.72 18.71 -1.25
C LYS A 699 -16.18 19.48 -2.50
N THR A 700 -16.07 18.84 -3.65
CA THR A 700 -16.34 19.45 -4.94
C THR A 700 -16.94 18.44 -5.91
N VAL A 701 -17.48 18.94 -7.02
CA VAL A 701 -17.88 18.14 -8.17
C VAL A 701 -16.99 18.52 -9.35
N TRP A 702 -16.48 17.50 -10.03
CA TRP A 702 -15.71 17.62 -11.27
C TRP A 702 -16.64 17.39 -12.46
N LYS A 703 -16.50 18.18 -13.53
CA LYS A 703 -17.27 18.02 -14.77
C LYS A 703 -16.31 17.70 -15.91
N PHE A 704 -16.62 16.68 -16.69
CA PHE A 704 -15.89 16.26 -17.88
C PHE A 704 -16.82 16.24 -19.09
N ALA A 705 -16.29 16.57 -20.26
CA ALA A 705 -17.03 16.54 -21.52
C ALA A 705 -16.16 15.93 -22.62
N PRO A 706 -16.77 15.26 -23.62
CA PRO A 706 -16.04 14.70 -24.75
C PRO A 706 -15.43 15.81 -25.61
N THR A 707 -14.21 15.61 -26.07
CA THR A 707 -13.58 16.48 -27.07
C THR A 707 -13.93 16.04 -28.47
N GLU A 708 -14.79 16.78 -29.16
CA GLU A 708 -14.90 16.62 -30.61
C GLU A 708 -13.60 17.10 -31.26
N LYS A 709 -12.80 16.20 -31.88
CA LYS A 709 -11.80 16.65 -32.85
C LYS A 709 -12.55 17.38 -33.96
N ALA A 710 -12.41 18.70 -33.97
CA ALA A 710 -12.85 19.58 -35.03
C ALA A 710 -12.54 18.97 -36.41
N GLU A 711 -13.56 18.42 -37.08
CA GLU A 711 -13.54 18.36 -38.52
C GLU A 711 -13.40 19.79 -39.04
N HIS A 712 -12.42 19.98 -39.93
CA HIS A 712 -11.98 21.24 -40.55
C HIS A 712 -10.95 22.10 -39.82
N ARG A 713 -9.74 21.56 -39.62
CA ARG A 713 -8.52 22.33 -39.92
C ARG A 713 -7.81 21.78 -41.15
N SER A 714 -8.45 21.99 -42.31
CA SER A 714 -7.78 21.85 -43.60
C SER A 714 -6.63 22.85 -43.67
N VAL A 715 -5.45 22.31 -43.98
CA VAL A 715 -4.28 23.03 -44.47
C VAL A 715 -4.70 24.01 -45.56
N LYS A 716 -4.56 25.33 -45.33
CA LYS A 716 -4.39 26.30 -46.40
C LYS A 716 -3.10 27.09 -46.20
N LYS A 717 -2.10 26.56 -46.90
CA LYS A 717 -0.94 27.21 -47.48
C LYS A 717 -1.29 28.62 -48.00
N ALA A 718 -0.36 29.54 -47.85
CA ALA A 718 -0.41 30.90 -48.37
C ALA A 718 -0.79 30.99 -49.86
N GLY A 719 -1.54 32.04 -50.19
CA GLY A 719 -1.52 32.71 -51.50
C GLY A 719 -2.63 32.32 -52.48
N ILE A 720 -3.60 33.22 -52.67
CA ILE A 720 -4.03 33.86 -53.94
C ILE A 720 -5.44 34.44 -53.74
N GLU A 721 -5.57 35.73 -54.03
CA GLU A 721 -6.79 36.54 -54.03
C GLU A 721 -7.81 36.05 -55.07
N VAL A 722 -9.11 36.09 -54.74
CA VAL A 722 -10.19 36.34 -55.71
C VAL A 722 -11.27 37.21 -55.04
N GLN A 723 -11.71 38.21 -55.80
CA GLN A 723 -12.51 39.38 -55.46
C GLN A 723 -13.98 39.10 -55.08
N GLU A 724 -14.54 40.07 -54.36
CA GLU A 724 -15.96 40.38 -54.11
C GLU A 724 -16.88 40.18 -55.32
N ILE A 725 -18.17 39.90 -55.07
CA ILE A 725 -19.27 40.78 -55.52
C ILE A 725 -20.40 40.76 -54.48
N THR A 726 -20.75 41.94 -54.01
CA THR A 726 -21.98 42.29 -53.27
C THR A 726 -23.02 42.80 -54.27
N GLU A 727 -24.31 42.49 -54.08
CA GLU A 727 -25.39 43.38 -54.54
C GLU A 727 -26.27 43.73 -53.31
N THR A 728 -26.14 44.95 -52.74
CA THR A 728 -26.96 46.19 -52.95
C THR A 728 -28.44 46.01 -52.53
N GLU A 729 -29.09 46.80 -51.66
CA GLU A 729 -29.25 48.27 -51.55
C GLU A 729 -29.88 48.65 -50.16
N VAL A 730 -29.37 49.65 -49.41
CA VAL A 730 -29.93 51.04 -49.22
C VAL A 730 -30.84 51.18 -47.95
N PHE A 731 -30.88 52.20 -47.06
CA PHE A 731 -30.62 53.65 -47.06
C PHE A 731 -30.33 54.21 -45.62
N GLU A 732 -29.48 55.27 -45.53
CA GLU A 732 -29.46 56.47 -44.63
C GLU A 732 -29.26 56.36 -43.08
N THR A 733 -28.09 56.74 -42.50
CA THR A 733 -27.51 58.07 -42.09
C THR A 733 -28.11 58.69 -40.81
N GLY A 734 -27.36 59.38 -39.92
CA GLY A 734 -26.02 59.99 -40.03
C GLY A 734 -25.45 60.47 -38.68
N VAL A 735 -24.11 60.62 -38.55
CA VAL A 735 -23.34 61.91 -38.59
C VAL A 735 -23.05 62.40 -37.14
N ARG A 736 -21.84 62.76 -36.65
CA ARG A 736 -20.55 63.34 -37.11
C ARG A 736 -19.53 63.20 -35.91
N ASN A 737 -18.19 63.27 -35.96
CA ASN A 737 -17.21 64.16 -36.60
C ASN A 737 -15.77 63.60 -36.39
N GLN A 738 -14.86 63.83 -37.35
CA GLN A 738 -13.37 63.61 -37.31
C GLN A 738 -12.64 64.90 -36.81
N PRO A 739 -11.29 65.17 -36.94
CA PRO A 739 -10.16 64.42 -37.57
C PRO A 739 -8.70 64.56 -36.99
N LYS A 740 -7.76 63.87 -37.67
CA LYS A 740 -6.40 64.29 -38.12
C LYS A 740 -5.10 63.71 -37.50
N LEU A 741 -4.07 63.78 -38.35
CA LEU A 741 -2.91 62.91 -38.59
C LEU A 741 -1.57 63.56 -38.14
N THR A 742 -0.57 62.71 -37.85
CA THR A 742 0.90 62.89 -37.96
C THR A 742 1.70 63.82 -37.02
N GLU A 743 2.68 63.18 -36.35
CA GLU A 743 4.09 63.53 -36.06
C GLU A 743 4.50 64.85 -35.38
N VAL A 744 5.37 64.75 -34.36
CA VAL A 744 6.78 65.24 -34.38
C VAL A 744 7.50 65.01 -33.02
N VAL A 745 8.54 64.15 -33.07
CA VAL A 745 9.92 64.32 -32.54
C VAL A 745 10.18 64.40 -31.02
N ALA A 746 11.07 63.50 -30.53
CA ALA A 746 12.38 63.81 -29.90
C ALA A 746 12.85 62.66 -28.96
N LYS A 747 13.76 61.77 -29.41
CA LYS A 747 15.15 61.52 -28.92
C LYS A 747 15.33 59.99 -28.81
N ALA A 748 16.43 59.34 -29.13
CA ALA A 748 17.72 59.73 -29.70
C ALA A 748 18.37 58.47 -30.30
N GLN A 749 19.03 58.62 -31.45
CA GLN A 749 19.98 57.66 -32.01
C GLN A 749 21.37 57.85 -31.39
N LYS A 750 22.11 56.74 -31.29
CA LYS A 750 23.56 56.53 -31.60
C LYS A 750 24.10 55.41 -30.69
N GLN A 751 24.93 54.47 -31.12
CA GLN A 751 25.50 54.09 -32.41
C GLN A 751 26.20 52.74 -32.17
N GLN A 752 26.17 51.83 -33.15
CA GLN A 752 27.01 50.65 -33.21
C GLN A 752 28.19 50.92 -34.16
N GLU A 753 29.28 50.19 -33.92
CA GLU A 753 30.49 49.96 -34.76
C GLU A 753 31.62 51.00 -34.80
N LYS A 754 32.81 50.58 -34.30
CA LYS A 754 33.91 50.08 -35.16
C LYS A 754 35.14 49.71 -34.31
N GLN A 755 35.67 48.49 -34.50
CA GLN A 755 37.00 48.29 -35.12
C GLN A 755 37.38 46.79 -35.22
N LYS A 756 37.46 46.32 -36.47
CA LYS A 756 38.51 45.39 -36.93
C LYS A 756 39.79 46.21 -37.12
N THR A 757 40.99 45.64 -36.92
CA THR A 757 41.94 45.20 -37.97
C THR A 757 43.28 44.72 -37.35
N ALA A 758 43.89 43.69 -37.97
CA ALA A 758 45.28 43.20 -37.89
C ALA A 758 45.68 42.44 -36.60
N GLU A 759 46.36 41.30 -36.63
CA GLU A 759 47.35 40.81 -37.59
C GLU A 759 47.52 39.27 -37.51
N GLN A 760 47.87 38.65 -38.64
CA GLN A 760 48.28 37.26 -38.79
C GLN A 760 49.74 37.07 -38.37
N THR A 761 50.11 35.98 -37.69
CA THR A 761 51.28 35.13 -38.02
C THR A 761 51.31 33.86 -37.14
N GLU A 762 51.49 32.69 -37.79
CA GLU A 762 52.28 31.51 -37.36
C GLU A 762 52.14 30.91 -35.94
N SER A 763 52.26 29.60 -35.68
CA SER A 763 52.43 28.40 -36.49
C SER A 763 52.15 27.17 -35.59
N ARG A 764 51.75 26.08 -36.24
CA ARG A 764 52.00 24.67 -35.91
C ARG A 764 52.70 24.37 -34.56
N VAL A 765 51.95 23.82 -33.60
CA VAL A 765 52.50 22.85 -32.65
C VAL A 765 51.76 21.51 -32.82
N SER A 766 52.38 20.72 -33.68
CA SER A 766 52.38 19.27 -33.83
C SER A 766 51.27 18.44 -33.16
N PHE A 767 50.42 17.86 -34.03
CA PHE A 767 49.52 16.72 -33.77
C PHE A 767 50.21 15.51 -33.09
N VAL A 768 51.54 15.48 -33.06
CA VAL A 768 52.34 14.42 -32.42
C VAL A 768 52.21 14.43 -30.89
N LEU A 769 52.04 15.60 -30.25
CA LEU A 769 51.97 15.74 -28.78
C LEU A 769 50.67 15.17 -28.19
N ILE A 770 49.55 15.31 -28.91
CA ILE A 770 48.23 14.83 -28.47
C ILE A 770 48.13 13.30 -28.63
N THR A 771 48.75 12.73 -29.67
CA THR A 771 48.80 11.28 -29.84
C THR A 771 49.75 10.59 -28.86
N THR A 772 50.87 11.22 -28.47
CA THR A 772 51.78 10.65 -27.46
C THR A 772 51.19 10.65 -26.04
N LEU A 773 50.35 11.62 -25.68
CA LEU A 773 49.73 11.70 -24.35
C LEU A 773 48.62 10.67 -24.12
N LEU A 774 47.98 10.18 -25.19
CA LEU A 774 46.92 9.16 -25.10
C LEU A 774 47.44 7.72 -25.11
N ILE A 775 48.63 7.46 -25.68
CA ILE A 775 49.20 6.10 -25.77
C ILE A 775 49.85 5.66 -24.45
N ILE A 776 50.46 6.59 -23.71
CA ILE A 776 51.15 6.29 -22.43
C ILE A 776 50.23 5.61 -21.39
N PRO A 777 49.02 6.13 -21.08
CA PRO A 777 48.15 5.47 -20.08
C PRO A 777 47.67 4.09 -20.52
N VAL A 778 47.46 3.87 -21.82
CA VAL A 778 47.04 2.57 -22.36
C VAL A 778 48.17 1.54 -22.27
N VAL A 779 49.41 1.92 -22.57
CA VAL A 779 50.59 1.04 -22.44
C VAL A 779 50.88 0.71 -20.97
N VAL A 780 50.67 1.66 -20.05
CA VAL A 780 50.80 1.44 -18.59
C VAL A 780 49.75 0.45 -18.08
N LEU A 781 48.50 0.55 -18.53
CA LEU A 781 47.44 -0.41 -18.17
C LEU A 781 47.73 -1.82 -18.71
N ILE A 782 48.25 -1.95 -19.92
CA ILE A 782 48.66 -3.25 -20.49
C ILE A 782 49.86 -3.83 -19.72
N ALA A 783 50.83 -3.01 -19.33
CA ALA A 783 51.96 -3.44 -18.51
C ALA A 783 51.54 -3.91 -17.10
N ILE A 784 50.58 -3.22 -16.47
CA ILE A 784 49.99 -3.63 -15.18
C ILE A 784 49.24 -4.96 -15.32
N ALA A 785 48.45 -5.14 -16.39
CA ALA A 785 47.75 -6.39 -16.65
C ALA A 785 48.71 -7.57 -16.89
N ILE A 786 49.80 -7.34 -17.65
CA ILE A 786 50.86 -8.34 -17.86
C ILE A 786 51.60 -8.63 -16.55
N PHE A 787 51.87 -7.62 -15.72
CA PHE A 787 52.51 -7.79 -14.42
C PHE A 787 51.63 -8.58 -13.43
N ILE A 788 50.32 -8.35 -13.39
CA ILE A 788 49.37 -9.12 -12.58
C ILE A 788 49.29 -10.57 -13.08
N LYS A 789 49.28 -10.79 -14.40
CA LYS A 789 49.28 -12.12 -15.00
C LYS A 789 50.60 -12.87 -14.74
N TRP A 790 51.73 -12.16 -14.77
CA TRP A 790 53.05 -12.71 -14.45
C TRP A 790 53.20 -13.01 -12.95
N ARG A 791 52.61 -12.20 -12.07
CA ARG A 791 52.60 -12.43 -10.61
C ARG A 791 51.70 -13.61 -10.21
N LYS A 792 50.59 -13.85 -10.93
CA LYS A 792 49.76 -15.06 -10.74
C LYS A 792 50.42 -16.35 -11.23
N VAL A 793 51.28 -16.27 -12.25
CA VAL A 793 52.01 -17.44 -12.80
C VAL A 793 53.27 -17.79 -11.99
N LYS A 794 53.75 -16.89 -11.10
CA LYS A 794 54.94 -17.14 -10.26
C LYS A 794 54.64 -17.63 -8.83
N VAL A 795 53.37 -17.79 -8.46
CA VAL A 795 52.95 -18.31 -7.14
C VAL A 795 52.43 -19.76 -7.22
N TYR A 796 52.21 -20.30 -8.42
CA TYR A 796 51.93 -21.72 -8.64
C TYR A 796 52.83 -22.26 -9.75
N GLY A 797 54.02 -22.69 -9.35
CA GLY A 797 54.97 -23.39 -10.20
C GLY A 797 55.95 -24.18 -9.34
N GLY A 798 55.63 -25.44 -9.07
CA GLY A 798 56.50 -26.40 -8.38
C GLY A 798 55.74 -27.59 -7.80
N ASP A 799 55.63 -28.67 -8.60
CA ASP A 799 55.54 -30.10 -8.27
C ASP A 799 54.32 -30.61 -7.46
N SER A 800 53.41 -31.40 -8.06
CA SER A 800 53.43 -32.88 -8.21
C SER A 800 53.69 -33.59 -6.87
N GLU A 801 52.80 -34.43 -6.33
CA GLU A 801 52.43 -35.73 -6.87
C GLU A 801 51.18 -36.33 -6.18
N HIS A 802 50.56 -37.26 -6.91
CA HIS A 802 49.56 -38.24 -6.49
C HIS A 802 49.86 -38.96 -5.16
N LYS A 803 48.80 -39.25 -4.37
CA LYS A 803 48.39 -40.65 -4.12
C LYS A 803 47.00 -40.78 -3.48
N HIS A 804 46.16 -41.52 -4.19
CA HIS A 804 45.04 -42.29 -3.66
C HIS A 804 45.55 -43.40 -2.72
N GLU A 805 44.80 -43.66 -1.64
CA GLU A 805 44.25 -44.98 -1.20
C GLU A 805 43.88 -44.87 0.28
N SER A 806 42.59 -44.98 0.63
CA SER A 806 41.84 -46.23 0.83
C SER A 806 42.20 -46.94 2.14
N SER A 807 41.19 -46.97 3.02
CA SER A 807 40.81 -48.09 3.89
C SER A 807 41.83 -48.56 4.94
N SER A 808 41.47 -48.41 6.22
CA SER A 808 40.85 -49.51 6.99
C SER A 808 40.81 -49.16 8.48
N GLY A 809 39.87 -49.77 9.18
CA GLY A 809 39.50 -49.43 10.55
C GLY A 809 40.52 -49.81 11.62
N GLY A 810 40.22 -49.45 12.86
CA GLY A 810 40.96 -49.97 14.00
C GLY A 810 40.97 -49.07 15.23
N LEU A 811 40.13 -49.45 16.18
CA LEU A 811 40.28 -49.30 17.62
C LEU A 811 41.72 -49.12 18.17
N LEU A 812 41.82 -48.30 19.23
CA LEU A 812 42.75 -48.35 20.37
C LEU A 812 44.22 -47.84 20.25
N GLY A 813 44.61 -47.07 21.27
CA GLY A 813 46.00 -46.75 21.67
C GLY A 813 46.38 -45.29 21.42
N ARG A 814 46.36 -44.34 22.37
CA ARG A 814 47.07 -44.23 23.66
C ARG A 814 48.61 -44.19 23.50
N LEU A 815 49.20 -42.99 23.61
CA LEU A 815 50.54 -42.59 24.14
C LEU A 815 50.93 -41.25 23.47
N ARG A 816 50.80 -40.06 24.08
CA ARG A 816 51.37 -39.48 25.32
C ARG A 816 52.88 -39.21 25.26
N GLY A 817 53.21 -37.92 25.27
CA GLY A 817 54.40 -37.31 25.90
C GLY A 817 55.24 -36.49 24.92
N LYS A 818 55.73 -35.29 25.23
CA LYS A 818 55.82 -34.48 26.46
C LYS A 818 56.35 -33.11 25.99
N GLY A 819 55.71 -31.98 26.31
CA GLY A 819 55.97 -31.15 27.50
C GLY A 819 56.33 -29.72 27.02
N SER A 820 56.05 -28.60 27.68
CA SER A 820 55.38 -28.28 28.94
C SER A 820 55.34 -26.74 29.05
N GLY A 821 54.26 -26.15 29.60
CA GLY A 821 54.26 -24.78 30.09
C GLY A 821 52.89 -24.19 30.49
N GLY A 822 52.50 -24.32 31.77
CA GLY A 822 51.45 -23.55 32.49
C GLY A 822 50.07 -24.19 32.63
N LEU A 823 49.82 -25.12 33.58
CA LEU A 823 49.21 -24.95 34.93
C LEU A 823 47.79 -24.32 34.94
N ASN A 824 46.67 -25.08 35.03
CA ASN A 824 46.08 -25.94 36.11
C ASN A 824 45.20 -25.13 37.10
N LEU A 825 44.06 -25.60 37.64
CA LEU A 825 43.35 -26.89 37.64
C LEU A 825 41.94 -26.65 38.20
N GLY A 826 40.95 -27.34 37.66
CA GLY A 826 39.70 -27.62 38.37
C GLY A 826 39.80 -28.89 39.22
N ASN A 827 38.77 -29.07 40.04
CA ASN A 827 38.35 -30.25 40.79
C ASN A 827 39.01 -30.53 42.15
N PHE A 828 38.15 -30.52 43.17
CA PHE A 828 38.23 -31.48 44.25
C PHE A 828 36.85 -32.10 44.51
N PHE A 829 36.89 -33.38 44.87
CA PHE A 829 35.84 -34.38 44.91
C PHE A 829 34.74 -34.13 45.95
N ALA A 830 33.56 -34.69 45.65
CA ALA A 830 32.52 -35.02 46.61
C ALA A 830 33.00 -36.03 47.66
N SER A 831 32.52 -35.92 48.91
CA SER A 831 31.68 -36.94 49.56
C SER A 831 31.54 -36.73 51.08
N HIS A 832 30.34 -37.07 51.57
CA HIS A 832 29.97 -37.62 52.88
C HIS A 832 29.38 -36.74 54.00
N LYS A 833 28.06 -36.96 54.18
CA LYS A 833 27.34 -37.47 55.39
C LYS A 833 27.32 -36.64 56.69
N GLY A 834 26.10 -36.22 57.04
CA GLY A 834 25.36 -36.84 58.16
C GLY A 834 24.98 -35.96 59.37
N TYR A 835 23.66 -35.84 59.63
CA TYR A 835 22.89 -35.74 60.91
C TYR A 835 21.58 -34.98 60.58
N SER A 836 20.32 -35.41 60.76
CA SER A 836 19.53 -36.12 61.78
C SER A 836 18.33 -35.24 62.24
N ARG A 837 17.13 -35.61 61.78
CA ARG A 837 15.82 -35.68 62.48
C ARG A 837 15.67 -35.08 63.92
N LYS A 838 14.65 -34.22 64.13
CA LYS A 838 13.48 -34.35 65.07
C LYS A 838 12.93 -32.99 65.56
N GLY A 839 11.59 -32.94 65.76
CA GLY A 839 10.90 -32.12 66.78
C GLY A 839 10.16 -30.89 66.22
N PHE A 840 8.85 -30.89 65.96
CA PHE A 840 7.66 -30.82 66.87
C PHE A 840 7.49 -29.52 67.66
N ASP A 841 6.22 -29.08 67.67
CA ASP A 841 5.55 -28.08 68.50
C ASP A 841 5.73 -26.58 68.16
N ARG A 842 4.77 -25.67 68.34
CA ARG A 842 3.29 -25.61 68.48
C ARG A 842 3.02 -24.13 68.88
N LEU A 843 1.75 -23.71 68.80
CA LEU A 843 1.12 -22.50 69.37
C LEU A 843 1.09 -21.29 68.42
N SER A 844 -0.06 -20.93 67.84
CA SER A 844 -1.29 -20.33 68.45
C SER A 844 -1.23 -18.79 68.31
N THR A 845 -2.29 -18.03 68.00
CA THR A 845 -3.75 -18.10 68.27
C THR A 845 -4.43 -17.00 67.42
N GLU A 846 -5.58 -17.28 66.77
CA GLU A 846 -6.95 -16.73 67.05
C GLU A 846 -7.19 -15.26 66.64
N GLY A 847 -8.35 -14.81 66.13
CA GLY A 847 -9.70 -15.39 65.97
C GLY A 847 -10.40 -14.81 64.72
N SER A 848 -11.34 -15.53 64.10
CA SER A 848 -12.78 -15.62 64.46
C SER A 848 -13.56 -14.37 64.04
N ASP A 849 -14.39 -14.46 63.00
CA ASP A 849 -15.82 -14.69 63.16
C ASP A 849 -16.49 -15.02 61.82
N GLN A 850 -17.47 -15.90 61.93
CA GLN A 850 -18.23 -16.59 60.90
C GLN A 850 -19.68 -16.44 61.33
N GLU A 851 -20.58 -16.00 60.45
CA GLU A 851 -21.99 -16.40 60.55
C GLU A 851 -22.51 -16.77 59.17
N LYS A 852 -23.26 -17.87 59.20
CA LYS A 852 -23.91 -18.66 58.16
C LYS A 852 -25.42 -18.52 58.43
N ASP A 853 -26.27 -18.63 57.42
CA ASP A 853 -27.36 -19.64 57.30
C ASP A 853 -28.16 -19.26 56.02
N GLU A 854 -28.34 -20.15 55.03
CA GLU A 854 -29.46 -21.14 54.85
C GLU A 854 -30.82 -20.42 54.64
N ASP A 855 -31.75 -20.73 53.72
CA ASP A 855 -31.98 -21.80 52.73
C ASP A 855 -33.15 -21.37 51.79
N ASP A 856 -33.40 -22.16 50.73
CA ASP A 856 -34.66 -22.41 49.99
C ASP A 856 -35.38 -21.36 49.08
N GLY A 857 -35.62 -21.78 47.82
CA GLY A 857 -36.98 -22.14 47.37
C GLY A 857 -37.80 -21.26 46.40
N THR A 858 -37.83 -21.66 45.12
CA THR A 858 -39.00 -21.78 44.18
C THR A 858 -39.84 -20.59 43.65
N ASP A 859 -39.97 -20.58 42.31
CA ASP A 859 -41.13 -20.28 41.42
C ASP A 859 -42.28 -19.36 41.85
N SER A 860 -42.63 -18.36 41.01
CA SER A 860 -43.91 -18.29 40.26
C SER A 860 -44.15 -16.91 39.60
N GLU A 861 -44.88 -16.96 38.49
CA GLU A 861 -45.39 -15.89 37.64
C GLU A 861 -46.38 -14.95 38.39
N GLU A 862 -46.55 -13.69 37.92
CA GLU A 862 -47.89 -13.11 37.66
C GLU A 862 -47.86 -11.69 37.02
N GLU A 863 -49.01 -11.40 36.41
CA GLU A 863 -49.38 -10.44 35.38
C GLU A 863 -49.84 -9.03 35.86
N TYR A 864 -49.86 -8.10 34.90
CA TYR A 864 -50.77 -6.93 34.71
C TYR A 864 -50.84 -5.75 35.70
N SER A 865 -50.58 -4.53 35.19
CA SER A 865 -51.64 -3.55 34.85
C SER A 865 -51.08 -2.22 34.29
N ALA A 866 -51.72 -1.71 33.23
CA ALA A 866 -51.38 -0.50 32.48
C ALA A 866 -52.01 0.80 33.05
N PRO A 867 -51.46 2.01 32.76
CA PRO A 867 -52.07 3.30 33.07
C PRO A 867 -52.99 3.84 31.95
N PRO A 868 -53.88 4.82 32.24
CA PRO A 868 -55.01 5.20 31.37
C PRO A 868 -54.66 6.21 30.26
N PRO A 869 -55.52 6.33 29.20
CA PRO A 869 -55.27 7.20 28.04
C PRO A 869 -55.83 8.64 28.18
N PRO A 870 -55.37 9.60 27.36
CA PRO A 870 -55.84 10.99 27.35
C PRO A 870 -57.11 11.21 26.49
N PRO A 871 -57.80 12.36 26.60
CA PRO A 871 -59.17 12.56 26.11
C PRO A 871 -59.27 13.03 24.65
N LEU A 872 -60.38 12.66 23.99
CA LEU A 872 -60.77 13.02 22.62
C LEU A 872 -61.43 14.41 22.51
N PRO A 873 -61.33 15.11 21.35
CA PRO A 873 -61.97 16.40 21.09
C PRO A 873 -63.42 16.28 20.58
N PRO A 874 -64.23 17.35 20.64
CA PRO A 874 -65.66 17.30 20.32
C PRO A 874 -65.94 17.40 18.81
N SER A 875 -66.85 16.55 18.33
CA SER A 875 -67.44 16.57 17.00
C SER A 875 -68.55 17.63 16.88
N ALA A 876 -68.46 18.50 15.89
CA ALA A 876 -69.55 19.34 15.40
C ALA A 876 -70.17 18.72 14.14
N ALA A 877 -71.50 18.71 14.10
CA ALA A 877 -72.35 18.10 13.09
C ALA A 877 -72.80 19.09 12.00
N SER A 878 -72.97 18.60 10.77
CA SER A 878 -73.93 18.99 9.70
C SER A 878 -73.41 18.39 8.39
N SER A 879 -74.19 17.88 7.43
CA SER A 879 -75.63 17.77 7.21
C SER A 879 -75.85 16.86 5.99
N SER A 880 -77.03 16.24 5.93
CA SER A 880 -77.73 15.55 4.82
C SER A 880 -77.13 14.26 4.26
#